data_AF-K5ZTU9-F1
#
_entry.id   AF-K5ZTU9-F1
#
_cell.length_a   1.000
_cell.length_b   1.000
_cell.length_c   1.000
_cell.angle_alpha   90.00
_cell.angle_beta   90.00
_cell.angle_gamma   90.00
#
_symmetry.space_group_name_H-M   'P 1'
#
loop_
_entity.id
_entity.type
_entity.pdbx_description
1 polymer ?
#
loop_
_entity_poly.entity_id
_entity_poly.type
_entity_poly.pdbx_seq_one_letter_code
_entity_poly.pdbx_strand_id
1 'polypeptide(L)'
;MSSRIRKILKHTVIAVLSLAVLFLVLNLFLTGRLERYLKRELIERTANATDGFYRLSFDKLSISFFKGELRLEGISLEPDSKVFEHWAALDSLPDTYVSTRIEVIDFKGINLVWRWNYRQLHFNTFEIRSPEVRVYGSSGSKPLVSGLAADTVEHAESKTLYEVISPYIDALSVKTLNLENASISYNVENQVSPIIYTLNNVSFHAYGFMLDSTSSRSGKLLYCDNFDFVTNQPQTLLVNNDFKLETDSICLSTQDSIIYIQKIQLLPQELLWGETNRKPTNYLEGKVQTVEIQGIHFRREDALNYLSARNFEIQSSDIKVYDLTREKKQANADADSLVQALSLYDVISPVLHSISVDQIRIERTALHYSLALKGQIEDFSIPEFNFHAEGLLIDSLVAPGEELNYFRSIAFEANDIQGIMRARNHRFDIKRLAMNTALGSFHIDSMRLRPLSVRSHNDYLSGSIDTIRIDGLAYDKGVSADLLKVRSPRLVYYKTPSVESPDKGKSTSVNSRVDVESLLNPFLRYLSIRKIQIRNANVTLEDREINDTTRYRLNGLDFFATNFLVDEQTNRSGQLFFKYDHFGLSFRDFDNYLPGKDLRVTIRKGSLSTVNGFFRLQDVTLAAKKDSIRFSTPLISLAGIRIPKNSIYQIGFDRFDLSDGDFSMSWGSDTTILRTESQKDIQLALENVFVDLKKKTFQLGDLQLQTKDIDIPLDNGFYRLKIGGLDLRKSGLRLDHVHLVSPYSKMEFAYKQPKHQDWFDVKVGNVRLNDVDIPGYFSTKELRLGGLWINDVLLQNLKNRKIPVEPHIVPMIYEGLQKAPVRFKIDTASVANFSVVYEELPVKGDKLGKLYFTDMNGQFSGLTNIVSYPEQFITLHADGNLMGSGHFTATWQLPVDSLYDRFLLDARLDSLDLLSLNEIVKPLAPAEVVSGWAQDVVFHMDASSRKGRIRLDFPYRKLKVALLKEKDGETTQKGFLSRLANLVLRDNNPAHPERKDSKLRKVDMEIVRDPYHSAFNYLWQMLRPALVESVGVSKKEQDAALKVAGFFTKVKRFFGLDKKKDKREEIDTNNKEIEPLKE
;
A
#
# COMPACT_ATOMS: atom_id res chain seq x y z
N MET A 1 107.81 -53.03 -36.89
CA MET A 1 107.50 -53.04 -35.44
C MET A 1 108.20 -54.21 -34.78
N SER A 2 109.11 -53.92 -33.83
CA SER A 2 110.02 -54.88 -33.18
C SER A 2 109.28 -55.99 -32.41
N SER A 3 109.84 -57.21 -32.41
CA SER A 3 109.28 -58.39 -31.72
C SER A 3 109.07 -58.22 -30.21
N ARG A 4 109.69 -57.19 -29.59
CA ARG A 4 109.42 -56.79 -28.19
C ARG A 4 108.06 -56.12 -28.01
N ILE A 5 107.58 -55.32 -28.97
CA ILE A 5 106.28 -54.63 -28.86
C ILE A 5 105.13 -55.63 -28.98
N ARG A 6 105.26 -56.67 -29.82
CA ARG A 6 104.24 -57.74 -29.95
C ARG A 6 104.14 -58.62 -28.70
N LYS A 7 105.26 -58.85 -27.99
CA LYS A 7 105.26 -59.58 -26.71
C LYS A 7 104.70 -58.73 -25.57
N ILE A 8 105.07 -57.46 -25.47
CA ILE A 8 104.50 -56.54 -24.44
C ILE A 8 102.99 -56.41 -24.66
N LEU A 9 102.54 -56.14 -25.90
CA LEU A 9 101.11 -56.04 -26.24
C LEU A 9 100.34 -57.32 -25.92
N LYS A 10 100.93 -58.51 -26.16
CA LYS A 10 100.29 -59.79 -25.79
C LYS A 10 100.17 -59.96 -24.27
N HIS A 11 101.18 -59.53 -23.49
CA HIS A 11 101.13 -59.61 -22.02
C HIS A 11 100.23 -58.54 -21.41
N THR A 12 100.15 -57.32 -21.97
CA THR A 12 99.16 -56.32 -21.55
C THR A 12 97.75 -56.73 -21.94
N VAL A 13 97.53 -57.32 -23.12
CA VAL A 13 96.20 -57.84 -23.50
C VAL A 13 95.79 -58.99 -22.59
N ILE A 14 96.69 -59.92 -22.26
CA ILE A 14 96.41 -61.00 -21.30
C ILE A 14 96.17 -60.42 -19.91
N ALA A 15 96.99 -59.49 -19.41
CA ALA A 15 96.81 -58.87 -18.09
C ALA A 15 95.49 -58.07 -18.01
N VAL A 16 95.12 -57.33 -19.06
CA VAL A 16 93.84 -56.61 -19.15
C VAL A 16 92.66 -57.58 -19.23
N LEU A 17 92.77 -58.67 -20.00
CA LEU A 17 91.74 -59.72 -20.05
C LEU A 17 91.61 -60.44 -18.71
N SER A 18 92.71 -60.78 -18.03
CA SER A 18 92.72 -61.38 -16.70
C SER A 18 92.14 -60.44 -15.65
N LEU A 19 92.47 -59.14 -15.71
CA LEU A 19 91.92 -58.12 -14.83
C LEU A 19 90.42 -57.90 -15.11
N ALA A 20 90.00 -57.92 -16.36
CA ALA A 20 88.60 -57.81 -16.77
C ALA A 20 87.79 -59.04 -16.32
N VAL A 21 88.34 -60.25 -16.46
CA VAL A 21 87.72 -61.50 -15.97
C VAL A 21 87.67 -61.49 -14.44
N LEU A 22 88.75 -61.08 -13.75
CA LEU A 22 88.77 -60.93 -12.30
C LEU A 22 87.72 -59.91 -11.84
N PHE A 23 87.61 -58.77 -12.51
CA PHE A 23 86.61 -57.75 -12.23
C PHE A 23 85.19 -58.26 -12.49
N LEU A 24 84.98 -59.05 -13.55
CA LEU A 24 83.68 -59.66 -13.87
C LEU A 24 83.26 -60.74 -12.86
N VAL A 25 84.21 -61.59 -12.42
CA VAL A 25 83.97 -62.58 -11.36
C VAL A 25 83.74 -61.90 -10.01
N LEU A 26 84.53 -60.88 -9.67
CA LEU A 26 84.35 -60.08 -8.46
C LEU A 26 83.00 -59.38 -8.47
N ASN A 27 82.60 -58.81 -9.60
CA ASN A 27 81.29 -58.18 -9.79
C ASN A 27 80.15 -59.19 -9.61
N LEU A 28 80.21 -60.37 -10.24
CA LEU A 28 79.20 -61.43 -10.08
C LEU A 28 79.11 -61.92 -8.62
N PHE A 29 80.24 -62.12 -7.96
CA PHE A 29 80.29 -62.53 -6.55
C PHE A 29 79.70 -61.45 -5.62
N LEU A 30 80.05 -60.19 -5.84
CA LEU A 30 79.52 -59.05 -5.08
C LEU A 30 78.02 -58.86 -5.32
N THR A 31 77.56 -59.05 -6.56
CA THR A 31 76.14 -58.98 -6.95
C THR A 31 75.33 -60.02 -6.20
N GLY A 32 75.70 -61.30 -6.33
CA GLY A 32 74.97 -62.38 -5.64
C GLY A 32 75.09 -62.34 -4.12
N ARG A 33 76.12 -61.71 -3.55
CA ARG A 33 76.20 -61.47 -2.09
C ARG A 33 75.28 -60.34 -1.65
N LEU A 34 75.26 -59.23 -2.38
CA LEU A 34 74.45 -58.07 -2.06
C LEU A 34 72.95 -58.36 -2.25
N GLU A 35 72.58 -59.05 -3.34
CA GLU A 35 71.20 -59.49 -3.57
C GLU A 35 70.69 -60.36 -2.42
N ARG A 36 71.49 -61.34 -1.96
CA ARG A 36 71.14 -62.18 -0.80
C ARG A 36 71.04 -61.38 0.50
N TYR A 37 71.95 -60.42 0.70
CA TYR A 37 71.93 -59.56 1.88
C TYR A 37 70.68 -58.68 1.90
N LEU A 38 70.42 -57.92 0.83
CA LEU A 38 69.23 -57.06 0.71
C LEU A 38 67.94 -57.87 0.79
N LYS A 39 67.93 -59.08 0.19
CA LYS A 39 66.76 -59.95 0.26
C LYS A 39 66.37 -60.30 1.70
N ARG A 40 67.35 -60.60 2.56
CA ARG A 40 67.11 -60.89 3.97
C ARG A 40 66.79 -59.63 4.76
N GLU A 41 67.60 -58.59 4.58
CA GLU A 41 67.53 -57.35 5.36
C GLU A 41 66.20 -56.62 5.15
N LEU A 42 65.68 -56.54 3.91
CA LEU A 42 64.41 -55.86 3.63
C LEU A 42 63.24 -56.55 4.33
N ILE A 43 63.20 -57.88 4.33
CA ILE A 43 62.13 -58.66 4.97
C ILE A 43 62.23 -58.53 6.50
N GLU A 44 63.43 -58.71 7.06
CA GLU A 44 63.68 -58.68 8.51
C GLU A 44 63.44 -57.28 9.09
N ARG A 45 63.91 -56.21 8.42
CA ARG A 45 63.65 -54.84 8.86
C ARG A 45 62.19 -54.44 8.73
N THR A 46 61.47 -54.90 7.71
CA THR A 46 60.04 -54.61 7.59
C THR A 46 59.29 -55.24 8.76
N ALA A 47 59.53 -56.53 9.05
CA ALA A 47 58.92 -57.20 10.19
C ALA A 47 59.26 -56.51 11.53
N ASN A 48 60.52 -56.13 11.75
CA ASN A 48 60.93 -55.44 12.98
C ASN A 48 60.37 -54.01 13.10
N ALA A 49 60.25 -53.29 11.98
CA ALA A 49 59.71 -51.92 11.98
C ALA A 49 58.20 -51.87 12.18
N THR A 50 57.50 -52.99 11.94
CA THR A 50 56.03 -53.08 12.02
C THR A 50 55.57 -54.03 13.12
N ASP A 51 56.46 -54.42 14.05
CA ASP A 51 56.20 -55.42 15.10
C ASP A 51 55.54 -56.72 14.58
N GLY A 52 55.93 -57.15 13.38
CA GLY A 52 55.42 -58.34 12.70
C GLY A 52 54.06 -58.17 12.02
N PHE A 53 53.42 -57.01 12.08
CA PHE A 53 52.10 -56.77 11.46
C PHE A 53 52.13 -56.93 9.94
N TYR A 54 53.18 -56.46 9.26
CA TYR A 54 53.32 -56.58 7.81
C TYR A 54 54.29 -57.67 7.40
N ARG A 55 53.93 -58.36 6.31
CA ARG A 55 54.80 -59.31 5.63
C ARG A 55 55.18 -58.79 4.25
N LEU A 56 56.48 -58.54 4.06
CA LEU A 56 57.07 -58.21 2.77
C LEU A 56 57.55 -59.47 2.05
N SER A 57 57.18 -59.64 0.78
CA SER A 57 57.73 -60.64 -0.13
C SER A 57 58.00 -60.07 -1.51
N PHE A 58 58.93 -60.66 -2.25
CA PHE A 58 59.20 -60.33 -3.65
C PHE A 58 59.75 -61.54 -4.40
N ASP A 59 59.35 -61.71 -5.66
CA ASP A 59 59.73 -62.85 -6.50
C ASP A 59 61.22 -62.81 -6.83
N LYS A 60 61.69 -61.63 -7.25
CA LYS A 60 63.06 -61.43 -7.72
C LYS A 60 63.60 -60.06 -7.29
N LEU A 61 64.85 -60.06 -6.85
CA LEU A 61 65.63 -58.84 -6.61
C LEU A 61 66.91 -58.99 -7.41
N SER A 62 67.16 -58.07 -8.34
CA SER A 62 68.34 -58.09 -9.21
C SER A 62 69.09 -56.76 -9.16
N ILE A 63 70.42 -56.84 -9.15
CA ILE A 63 71.32 -55.68 -9.11
C ILE A 63 72.26 -55.75 -10.30
N SER A 64 72.36 -54.66 -11.08
CA SER A 64 73.33 -54.54 -12.17
C SER A 64 74.27 -53.38 -11.91
N PHE A 65 75.48 -53.69 -11.40
CA PHE A 65 76.48 -52.64 -11.12
C PHE A 65 77.00 -51.93 -12.37
N PHE A 66 77.08 -52.61 -13.52
CA PHE A 66 77.50 -51.98 -14.79
C PHE A 66 76.47 -50.97 -15.32
N LYS A 67 75.17 -51.26 -15.11
CA LYS A 67 74.07 -50.38 -15.52
C LYS A 67 73.66 -49.38 -14.43
N GLY A 68 74.12 -49.57 -13.19
CA GLY A 68 73.67 -48.81 -12.03
C GLY A 68 72.17 -49.01 -11.77
N GLU A 69 71.69 -50.25 -11.85
CA GLU A 69 70.27 -50.62 -11.80
C GLU A 69 69.98 -51.52 -10.58
N LEU A 70 68.94 -51.20 -9.81
CA LEU A 70 68.37 -52.06 -8.76
C LEU A 70 66.90 -52.28 -9.10
N ARG A 71 66.51 -53.55 -9.31
CA ARG A 71 65.16 -53.90 -9.75
C ARG A 71 64.57 -54.99 -8.87
N LEU A 72 63.37 -54.73 -8.33
CA LEU A 72 62.54 -55.66 -7.58
C LEU A 72 61.31 -56.02 -8.42
N GLU A 73 60.96 -57.30 -8.49
CA GLU A 73 59.79 -57.80 -9.22
C GLU A 73 58.89 -58.62 -8.29
N GLY A 74 57.57 -58.49 -8.49
CA GLY A 74 56.54 -59.24 -7.77
C GLY A 74 56.49 -58.90 -6.28
N ILE A 75 56.59 -57.62 -5.91
CA ILE A 75 56.56 -57.18 -4.52
C ILE A 75 55.13 -57.31 -3.98
N SER A 76 54.98 -57.89 -2.79
CA SER A 76 53.74 -57.91 -2.04
C SER A 76 54.02 -57.50 -0.60
N LEU A 77 53.26 -56.54 -0.10
CA LEU A 77 53.25 -56.09 1.29
C LEU A 77 51.81 -56.18 1.79
N GLU A 78 51.54 -57.22 2.57
CA GLU A 78 50.21 -57.51 3.11
C GLU A 78 50.29 -57.68 4.63
N PRO A 79 49.25 -57.31 5.39
CA PRO A 79 49.16 -57.66 6.81
C PRO A 79 49.25 -59.19 6.98
N ASP A 80 50.04 -59.66 7.96
CA ASP A 80 50.09 -61.09 8.25
C ASP A 80 48.74 -61.55 8.82
N SER A 81 48.09 -62.52 8.18
CA SER A 81 46.71 -62.90 8.52
C SER A 81 46.53 -63.33 9.98
N LYS A 82 47.54 -63.97 10.59
CA LYS A 82 47.45 -64.42 11.99
C LYS A 82 47.61 -63.27 12.98
N VAL A 83 48.52 -62.33 12.67
CA VAL A 83 48.73 -61.13 13.49
C VAL A 83 47.54 -60.19 13.35
N PHE A 84 47.02 -60.04 12.13
CA PHE A 84 45.82 -59.24 11.83
C PHE A 84 44.60 -59.75 12.59
N GLU A 85 44.26 -61.06 12.51
CA GLU A 85 43.13 -61.63 13.25
C GLU A 85 43.30 -61.47 14.77
N HIS A 86 44.52 -61.61 15.29
CA HIS A 86 44.82 -61.43 16.71
C HIS A 86 44.65 -59.98 17.17
N TRP A 87 45.17 -59.01 16.41
CA TRP A 87 45.05 -57.59 16.72
C TRP A 87 43.63 -57.07 16.51
N ALA A 88 42.91 -57.59 15.52
CA ALA A 88 41.49 -57.32 15.29
C ALA A 88 40.62 -57.79 16.47
N ALA A 89 40.88 -58.98 17.03
CA ALA A 89 40.17 -59.50 18.20
C ALA A 89 40.44 -58.70 19.49
N LEU A 90 41.56 -57.97 19.54
CA LEU A 90 41.98 -57.13 20.67
C LEU A 90 41.66 -55.64 20.48
N ASP A 91 40.95 -55.27 19.41
CA ASP A 91 40.68 -53.87 19.03
C ASP A 91 41.97 -53.03 18.97
N SER A 92 43.07 -53.65 18.53
CA SER A 92 44.43 -53.10 18.49
C SER A 92 44.95 -52.94 17.06
N LEU A 93 44.06 -52.97 16.06
CA LEU A 93 44.45 -52.71 14.68
C LEU A 93 44.91 -51.26 14.51
N PRO A 94 45.89 -50.99 13.63
CA PRO A 94 46.25 -49.63 13.26
C PRO A 94 45.04 -48.91 12.66
N ASP A 95 44.88 -47.62 12.99
CA ASP A 95 43.81 -46.76 12.45
C ASP A 95 43.78 -46.72 10.92
N THR A 96 44.93 -46.95 10.29
CA THR A 96 45.06 -47.11 8.85
C THR A 96 46.07 -48.21 8.54
N TYR A 97 45.69 -49.15 7.68
CA TYR A 97 46.58 -50.19 7.18
C TYR A 97 46.50 -50.31 5.65
N VAL A 98 47.55 -50.85 5.03
CA VAL A 98 47.74 -50.88 3.58
C VAL A 98 48.05 -52.29 3.12
N SER A 99 47.34 -52.76 2.10
CA SER A 99 47.72 -53.94 1.33
C SER A 99 48.22 -53.47 -0.03
N THR A 100 49.42 -53.87 -0.44
CA THR A 100 49.93 -53.49 -1.76
C THR A 100 50.63 -54.63 -2.48
N ARG A 101 50.42 -54.67 -3.81
CA ARG A 101 51.14 -55.52 -4.75
C ARG A 101 51.73 -54.64 -5.83
N ILE A 102 52.99 -54.84 -6.16
CA ILE A 102 53.72 -54.03 -7.12
C ILE A 102 54.45 -54.97 -8.08
N GLU A 103 54.19 -54.82 -9.38
CA GLU A 103 54.78 -55.69 -10.39
C GLU A 103 56.30 -55.45 -10.48
N VAL A 104 56.73 -54.20 -10.60
CA VAL A 104 58.15 -53.82 -10.68
C VAL A 104 58.43 -52.52 -9.94
N ILE A 105 59.51 -52.50 -9.17
CA ILE A 105 60.17 -51.27 -8.68
C ILE A 105 61.58 -51.24 -9.29
N ASP A 106 61.91 -50.20 -10.04
CA ASP A 106 63.16 -50.08 -10.80
C ASP A 106 63.86 -48.75 -10.52
N PHE A 107 65.10 -48.83 -10.00
CA PHE A 107 65.97 -47.69 -9.75
C PHE A 107 67.11 -47.71 -10.78
N LYS A 108 67.24 -46.68 -11.62
CA LYS A 108 68.30 -46.59 -12.64
C LYS A 108 69.24 -45.41 -12.40
N GLY A 109 70.50 -45.60 -12.79
CA GLY A 109 71.53 -44.55 -12.72
C GLY A 109 72.10 -44.33 -11.32
N ILE A 110 72.14 -45.38 -10.50
CA ILE A 110 72.75 -45.34 -9.15
C ILE A 110 74.24 -45.03 -9.28
N ASN A 111 74.70 -43.92 -8.70
CA ASN A 111 76.12 -43.59 -8.66
C ASN A 111 76.88 -44.58 -7.76
N LEU A 112 77.86 -45.33 -8.31
CA LEU A 112 78.62 -46.40 -7.63
C LEU A 112 79.42 -45.96 -6.38
N VAL A 113 79.41 -44.66 -6.05
CA VAL A 113 80.01 -44.07 -4.84
C VAL A 113 79.11 -44.22 -3.59
N TRP A 114 77.86 -44.69 -3.73
CA TRP A 114 76.92 -44.95 -2.60
C TRP A 114 77.52 -45.83 -1.48
N ARG A 115 78.53 -46.63 -1.82
CA ARG A 115 79.25 -47.50 -0.88
C ARG A 115 80.26 -46.77 0.00
N TRP A 116 80.70 -45.57 -0.41
CA TRP A 116 81.66 -44.72 0.31
C TRP A 116 80.95 -43.54 1.00
N ASN A 117 79.82 -43.08 0.43
CA ASN A 117 78.92 -42.10 1.05
C ASN A 117 77.46 -42.56 0.93
N TYR A 118 77.00 -43.33 1.91
CA TYR A 118 75.63 -43.87 1.97
C TYR A 118 74.58 -42.81 2.34
N ARG A 119 75.01 -41.61 2.75
CA ARG A 119 74.12 -40.52 3.12
C ARG A 119 73.74 -39.62 1.93
N GLN A 120 74.39 -39.74 0.77
CA GLN A 120 74.03 -38.97 -0.43
C GLN A 120 73.61 -39.91 -1.58
N LEU A 121 72.32 -39.90 -1.91
CA LEU A 121 71.73 -40.79 -2.89
C LEU A 121 71.20 -40.00 -4.09
N HIS A 122 71.76 -40.28 -5.27
CA HIS A 122 71.37 -39.64 -6.52
C HIS A 122 70.97 -40.71 -7.54
N PHE A 123 69.72 -40.62 -8.02
CA PHE A 123 69.14 -41.52 -9.01
C PHE A 123 68.81 -40.76 -10.29
N ASN A 124 68.97 -41.41 -11.45
CA ASN A 124 68.43 -40.85 -12.69
C ASN A 124 66.93 -41.09 -12.74
N THR A 125 66.48 -42.33 -12.53
CA THR A 125 65.06 -42.68 -12.59
C THR A 125 64.67 -43.58 -11.41
N PHE A 126 63.48 -43.39 -10.87
CA PHE A 126 62.81 -44.33 -9.98
C PHE A 126 61.41 -44.59 -10.52
N GLU A 127 61.16 -45.83 -10.89
CA GLU A 127 59.98 -46.25 -11.66
C GLU A 127 59.24 -47.35 -10.89
N ILE A 128 57.95 -47.14 -10.64
CA ILE A 128 57.04 -48.12 -10.05
C ILE A 128 55.99 -48.45 -11.12
N ARG A 129 55.87 -49.73 -11.47
CA ARG A 129 54.92 -50.18 -12.51
C ARG A 129 53.84 -51.08 -11.93
N SER A 130 52.60 -50.82 -12.38
CA SER A 130 51.39 -51.55 -12.05
C SER A 130 51.19 -51.76 -10.53
N PRO A 131 51.37 -50.75 -9.66
CA PRO A 131 51.10 -50.94 -8.24
C PRO A 131 49.59 -50.97 -7.98
N GLU A 132 49.15 -52.01 -7.30
CA GLU A 132 47.83 -52.10 -6.68
C GLU A 132 47.98 -51.76 -5.20
N VAL A 133 47.35 -50.68 -4.74
CA VAL A 133 47.43 -50.21 -3.35
C VAL A 133 46.02 -50.10 -2.79
N ARG A 134 45.73 -50.88 -1.74
CA ARG A 134 44.47 -50.84 -1.01
C ARG A 134 44.72 -50.33 0.39
N VAL A 135 44.19 -49.15 0.69
CA VAL A 135 44.30 -48.52 1.99
C VAL A 135 42.96 -48.69 2.72
N TYR A 136 43.00 -49.14 3.96
CA TYR A 136 41.84 -49.37 4.80
C TYR A 136 41.91 -48.45 6.02
N GLY A 137 40.84 -47.69 6.28
CA GLY A 137 40.73 -46.77 7.41
C GLY A 137 39.50 -47.08 8.29
N SER A 138 39.66 -46.92 9.61
CA SER A 138 38.58 -47.13 10.60
C SER A 138 37.64 -45.93 10.72
N SER A 139 36.35 -46.20 10.97
CA SER A 139 35.26 -45.21 11.10
C SER A 139 35.47 -44.15 12.20
N GLY A 140 36.40 -44.37 13.14
CA GLY A 140 36.76 -43.43 14.21
C GLY A 140 37.91 -42.49 13.85
N SER A 141 38.70 -42.82 12.83
CA SER A 141 39.70 -41.91 12.28
C SER A 141 38.95 -40.88 11.44
N LYS A 142 38.72 -39.68 11.98
CA LYS A 142 38.31 -38.51 11.20
C LYS A 142 39.42 -38.25 10.18
N PRO A 143 39.32 -38.65 8.89
CA PRO A 143 40.47 -38.57 7.99
C PRO A 143 40.78 -37.11 7.60
N LEU A 144 39.85 -36.19 7.90
CA LEU A 144 39.89 -34.78 7.48
C LEU A 144 39.50 -33.78 8.59
N VAL A 145 39.28 -34.22 9.85
CA VAL A 145 38.77 -33.33 10.94
C VAL A 145 39.60 -33.44 12.23
N SER A 146 40.70 -34.20 12.25
CA SER A 146 41.59 -34.25 13.42
C SER A 146 42.34 -32.93 13.68
N GLY A 147 42.34 -31.99 12.73
CA GLY A 147 42.90 -30.64 12.94
C GLY A 147 41.98 -29.65 13.66
N LEU A 148 40.70 -29.95 13.84
CA LEU A 148 39.69 -28.99 14.38
C LEU A 148 39.33 -29.25 15.85
N ALA A 149 39.90 -30.27 16.49
CA ALA A 149 39.83 -30.45 17.94
C ALA A 149 41.21 -30.16 18.56
N ALA A 150 41.76 -28.99 18.25
CA ALA A 150 42.99 -28.51 18.86
C ALA A 150 42.65 -27.62 20.06
N ASP A 151 42.46 -28.25 21.22
CA ASP A 151 42.63 -27.54 22.51
C ASP A 151 43.28 -28.39 23.61
N THR A 152 43.66 -29.64 23.37
CA THR A 152 44.27 -30.49 24.42
C THR A 152 45.36 -31.47 23.98
N VAL A 153 45.94 -31.36 22.78
CA VAL A 153 47.13 -32.14 22.43
C VAL A 153 48.35 -31.22 22.41
N GLU A 154 49.25 -31.44 23.38
CA GLU A 154 50.60 -30.85 23.39
C GLU A 154 51.20 -30.94 21.98
N HIS A 155 51.68 -29.82 21.44
CA HIS A 155 52.36 -29.75 20.16
C HIS A 155 53.62 -30.63 20.21
N ALA A 156 53.48 -31.90 19.83
CA ALA A 156 54.60 -32.70 19.36
C ALA A 156 55.06 -32.06 18.05
N GLU A 157 56.23 -31.39 18.07
CA GLU A 157 56.85 -30.83 16.88
C GLU A 157 56.89 -31.89 15.76
N SER A 158 56.07 -31.71 14.72
CA SER A 158 56.00 -32.64 13.61
C SER A 158 57.30 -32.57 12.81
N LYS A 159 58.12 -33.62 12.88
CA LYS A 159 59.37 -33.69 12.12
C LYS A 159 59.11 -33.56 10.61
N THR A 160 59.91 -32.77 9.91
CA THR A 160 59.82 -32.66 8.44
C THR A 160 60.18 -34.00 7.76
N LEU A 161 59.72 -34.24 6.52
CA LEU A 161 60.07 -35.48 5.80
C LEU A 161 61.60 -35.69 5.71
N TYR A 162 62.34 -34.58 5.57
CA TYR A 162 63.80 -34.62 5.63
C TYR A 162 64.30 -35.06 7.02
N GLU A 163 63.77 -34.49 8.11
CA GLU A 163 64.16 -34.89 9.47
C GLU A 163 63.88 -36.37 9.77
N VAL A 164 62.82 -36.94 9.20
CA VAL A 164 62.51 -38.39 9.30
C VAL A 164 63.60 -39.24 8.63
N ILE A 165 64.09 -38.83 7.46
CA ILE A 165 65.12 -39.60 6.73
C ILE A 165 66.56 -39.23 7.11
N SER A 166 66.77 -38.06 7.71
CA SER A 166 68.09 -37.50 8.04
C SER A 166 69.01 -38.38 8.92
N PRO A 167 68.49 -39.26 9.81
CA PRO A 167 69.34 -40.22 10.52
C PRO A 167 70.02 -41.22 9.58
N TYR A 168 69.49 -41.40 8.37
CA TYR A 168 69.95 -42.40 7.40
C TYR A 168 70.51 -41.75 6.11
N ILE A 169 69.93 -40.64 5.64
CA ILE A 169 70.19 -40.02 4.34
C ILE A 169 70.24 -38.48 4.50
N ASP A 170 71.37 -37.87 4.14
CA ASP A 170 71.59 -36.41 4.17
C ASP A 170 71.05 -35.69 2.93
N ALA A 171 71.02 -36.36 1.77
CA ALA A 171 70.43 -35.84 0.54
C ALA A 171 69.93 -36.98 -0.37
N LEU A 172 68.70 -36.86 -0.88
CA LEU A 172 68.09 -37.78 -1.83
C LEU A 172 67.60 -36.99 -3.06
N SER A 173 68.14 -37.29 -4.24
CA SER A 173 67.67 -36.67 -5.48
C SER A 173 67.30 -37.68 -6.55
N VAL A 174 66.21 -37.44 -7.29
CA VAL A 174 65.79 -38.25 -8.42
C VAL A 174 65.44 -37.35 -9.61
N LYS A 175 66.05 -37.56 -10.79
CA LYS A 175 65.72 -36.73 -11.96
C LYS A 175 64.28 -36.98 -12.44
N THR A 176 63.84 -38.23 -12.49
CA THR A 176 62.46 -38.59 -12.87
C THR A 176 61.91 -39.71 -11.97
N LEU A 177 60.79 -39.42 -11.30
CA LEU A 177 59.98 -40.38 -10.55
C LEU A 177 58.78 -40.75 -11.43
N ASN A 178 58.61 -42.02 -11.78
CA ASN A 178 57.51 -42.48 -12.61
C ASN A 178 56.69 -43.52 -11.85
N LEU A 179 55.38 -43.31 -11.81
CA LEU A 179 54.40 -44.24 -11.29
C LEU A 179 53.45 -44.57 -12.44
N GLU A 180 53.58 -45.76 -13.01
CA GLU A 180 52.87 -46.16 -14.24
C GLU A 180 51.77 -47.17 -13.92
N ASN A 181 50.59 -46.99 -14.53
CA ASN A 181 49.44 -47.92 -14.43
C ASN A 181 49.03 -48.26 -12.98
N ALA A 182 49.06 -47.28 -12.08
CA ALA A 182 48.72 -47.47 -10.67
C ALA A 182 47.22 -47.62 -10.45
N SER A 183 46.83 -48.53 -9.55
CA SER A 183 45.47 -48.69 -9.08
C SER A 183 45.44 -48.55 -7.57
N ILE A 184 44.80 -47.49 -7.08
CA ILE A 184 44.76 -47.12 -5.66
C ILE A 184 43.30 -47.10 -5.21
N SER A 185 42.96 -47.85 -4.16
CA SER A 185 41.66 -47.80 -3.52
C SER A 185 41.80 -47.43 -2.04
N TYR A 186 41.00 -46.47 -1.57
CA TYR A 186 40.87 -46.15 -0.16
C TYR A 186 39.47 -46.49 0.33
N ASN A 187 39.41 -47.43 1.27
CA ASN A 187 38.17 -47.91 1.88
C ASN A 187 38.05 -47.35 3.28
N VAL A 188 37.01 -46.57 3.51
CA VAL A 188 36.65 -46.07 4.84
C VAL A 188 35.49 -46.93 5.35
N GLU A 189 35.73 -47.69 6.40
CA GLU A 189 34.65 -48.36 7.12
C GLU A 189 33.81 -47.29 7.82
N ASN A 190 32.49 -47.32 7.63
CA ASN A 190 31.55 -46.39 8.24
C ASN A 190 30.39 -47.22 8.80
N GLN A 191 29.92 -46.86 10.00
CA GLN A 191 28.81 -47.52 10.69
C GLN A 191 27.51 -47.58 9.85
N VAL A 192 27.36 -46.71 8.83
CA VAL A 192 26.17 -46.64 7.97
C VAL A 192 26.42 -47.21 6.56
N SER A 193 27.54 -46.90 5.91
CA SER A 193 27.88 -47.40 4.55
C SER A 193 29.35 -47.23 4.20
N PRO A 194 30.07 -48.26 3.69
CA PRO A 194 31.47 -48.11 3.30
C PRO A 194 31.61 -47.06 2.20
N ILE A 195 32.56 -46.13 2.39
CA ILE A 195 32.91 -45.13 1.37
C ILE A 195 34.15 -45.63 0.67
N ILE A 196 34.06 -45.80 -0.65
CA ILE A 196 35.13 -46.34 -1.48
C ILE A 196 35.58 -45.23 -2.43
N TYR A 197 36.86 -44.87 -2.35
CA TYR A 197 37.54 -44.01 -3.31
C TYR A 197 38.43 -44.88 -4.19
N THR A 198 38.34 -44.78 -5.51
CA THR A 198 39.18 -45.57 -6.42
C THR A 198 39.81 -44.72 -7.52
N LEU A 199 41.07 -44.99 -7.79
CA LEU A 199 41.82 -44.54 -8.95
C LEU A 199 42.36 -45.78 -9.64
N ASN A 200 42.06 -45.98 -10.92
CA ASN A 200 42.46 -47.17 -11.68
C ASN A 200 43.31 -46.75 -12.88
N ASN A 201 44.42 -47.46 -13.08
CA ASN A 201 45.32 -47.28 -14.21
C ASN A 201 45.78 -45.82 -14.40
N VAL A 202 46.23 -45.20 -13.31
CA VAL A 202 46.69 -43.81 -13.29
C VAL A 202 48.20 -43.73 -13.46
N SER A 203 48.67 -42.65 -14.10
CA SER A 203 50.10 -42.38 -14.25
C SER A 203 50.46 -41.07 -13.52
N PHE A 204 51.55 -41.08 -12.78
CA PHE A 204 52.09 -39.90 -12.11
C PHE A 204 53.59 -39.79 -12.38
N HIS A 205 54.03 -38.62 -12.80
CA HIS A 205 55.44 -38.32 -13.04
C HIS A 205 55.85 -37.12 -12.21
N ALA A 206 57.02 -37.17 -11.59
CA ALA A 206 57.64 -36.02 -10.94
C ALA A 206 59.09 -35.85 -11.39
N TYR A 207 59.48 -34.61 -11.69
CA TYR A 207 60.75 -34.24 -12.29
C TYR A 207 61.59 -33.42 -11.32
N GLY A 208 62.88 -33.73 -11.19
CA GLY A 208 63.81 -32.96 -10.35
C GLY A 208 63.50 -33.05 -8.85
N PHE A 209 63.13 -34.24 -8.36
CA PHE A 209 62.90 -34.46 -6.92
C PHE A 209 64.19 -34.25 -6.12
N MET A 210 64.12 -33.48 -5.04
CA MET A 210 65.24 -33.21 -4.12
C MET A 210 64.76 -33.13 -2.68
N LEU A 211 65.31 -33.99 -1.82
CA LEU A 211 65.06 -34.02 -0.39
C LEU A 211 66.39 -33.88 0.38
N ASP A 212 66.66 -32.68 0.88
CA ASP A 212 67.82 -32.31 1.69
C ASP A 212 67.43 -31.30 2.81
N SER A 213 68.42 -30.81 3.56
CA SER A 213 68.22 -29.84 4.64
C SER A 213 67.56 -28.52 4.23
N THR A 214 67.58 -28.17 2.94
CA THR A 214 66.99 -26.96 2.37
C THR A 214 65.60 -27.20 1.77
N SER A 215 65.23 -28.46 1.52
CA SER A 215 63.97 -28.82 0.86
C SER A 215 62.71 -28.29 1.55
N SER A 216 62.71 -28.19 2.89
CA SER A 216 61.59 -27.63 3.66
C SER A 216 61.32 -26.15 3.38
N ARG A 217 62.36 -25.40 2.95
CA ARG A 217 62.30 -23.97 2.60
C ARG A 217 62.37 -23.71 1.09
N SER A 218 62.36 -24.76 0.27
CA SER A 218 62.61 -24.68 -1.17
C SER A 218 61.48 -24.03 -1.98
N GLY A 219 60.29 -23.87 -1.41
CA GLY A 219 59.11 -23.40 -2.16
C GLY A 219 58.37 -24.51 -2.93
N LYS A 220 58.98 -25.68 -3.12
CA LYS A 220 58.51 -26.70 -4.07
C LYS A 220 57.50 -27.67 -3.45
N LEU A 221 56.33 -27.79 -4.07
CA LEU A 221 55.34 -28.81 -3.72
C LEU A 221 55.86 -30.21 -4.11
N LEU A 222 55.60 -31.23 -3.28
CA LEU A 222 56.13 -32.60 -3.45
C LEU A 222 57.66 -32.70 -3.58
N TYR A 223 58.40 -31.64 -3.21
CA TYR A 223 59.86 -31.56 -3.31
C TYR A 223 60.43 -31.79 -4.73
N CYS A 224 59.65 -31.51 -5.78
CA CYS A 224 60.05 -31.65 -7.18
C CYS A 224 59.90 -30.33 -7.95
N ASP A 225 60.56 -30.21 -9.11
CA ASP A 225 60.47 -29.03 -9.98
C ASP A 225 59.09 -28.94 -10.64
N ASN A 226 58.64 -30.07 -11.20
CA ASN A 226 57.35 -30.22 -11.85
C ASN A 226 56.84 -31.64 -11.60
N PHE A 227 55.54 -31.82 -11.70
CA PHE A 227 54.87 -33.11 -11.75
C PHE A 227 53.64 -33.06 -12.66
N ASP A 228 53.28 -34.23 -13.17
CA ASP A 228 52.05 -34.45 -13.91
C ASP A 228 51.33 -35.71 -13.42
N PHE A 229 50.01 -35.70 -13.52
CA PHE A 229 49.11 -36.80 -13.19
C PHE A 229 48.12 -36.95 -14.32
N VAL A 230 48.00 -38.15 -14.89
CA VAL A 230 47.16 -38.42 -16.05
C VAL A 230 46.37 -39.71 -15.86
N THR A 231 45.07 -39.64 -16.16
CA THR A 231 44.17 -40.78 -16.24
C THR A 231 43.40 -40.71 -17.55
N ASN A 232 43.65 -41.64 -18.47
CA ASN A 232 42.99 -41.66 -19.79
C ASN A 232 41.81 -42.64 -19.86
N GLN A 233 41.37 -43.17 -18.72
CA GLN A 233 40.28 -44.12 -18.60
C GLN A 233 39.25 -43.61 -17.60
N PRO A 234 37.96 -43.97 -17.76
CA PRO A 234 36.92 -43.58 -16.81
C PRO A 234 37.26 -43.99 -15.38
N GLN A 235 37.15 -43.04 -14.46
CA GLN A 235 37.41 -43.18 -13.03
C GLN A 235 36.12 -43.10 -12.24
N THR A 236 36.01 -43.91 -11.19
CA THR A 236 34.99 -43.78 -10.16
C THR A 236 35.64 -43.21 -8.90
N LEU A 237 35.55 -41.90 -8.72
CA LEU A 237 36.27 -41.19 -7.67
C LEU A 237 35.69 -41.43 -6.28
N LEU A 238 34.37 -41.66 -6.20
CA LEU A 238 33.68 -41.90 -4.94
C LEU A 238 32.43 -42.76 -5.17
N VAL A 239 32.26 -43.79 -4.32
CA VAL A 239 31.05 -44.60 -4.22
C VAL A 239 30.61 -44.67 -2.76
N ASN A 240 29.34 -44.36 -2.48
CA ASN A 240 28.66 -44.64 -1.21
C ASN A 240 27.23 -45.14 -1.49
N ASN A 241 26.38 -45.26 -0.47
CA ASN A 241 25.00 -45.72 -0.68
C ASN A 241 24.08 -44.71 -1.37
N ASP A 242 24.43 -43.42 -1.39
CA ASP A 242 23.55 -42.33 -1.84
C ASP A 242 23.89 -41.86 -3.26
N PHE A 243 25.18 -41.79 -3.60
CA PHE A 243 25.68 -41.27 -4.87
C PHE A 243 26.97 -41.96 -5.34
N LYS A 244 27.25 -41.76 -6.63
CA LYS A 244 28.45 -42.19 -7.33
C LYS A 244 29.02 -40.99 -8.08
N LEU A 245 30.32 -40.71 -7.91
CA LEU A 245 31.04 -39.67 -8.65
C LEU A 245 31.97 -40.32 -9.69
N GLU A 246 31.75 -40.01 -10.96
CA GLU A 246 32.50 -40.53 -12.10
C GLU A 246 33.12 -39.41 -12.95
N THR A 247 34.19 -39.73 -13.67
CA THR A 247 34.82 -38.85 -14.68
C THR A 247 35.50 -39.68 -15.76
N ASP A 248 35.59 -39.19 -17.00
CA ASP A 248 36.25 -39.89 -18.11
C ASP A 248 37.78 -39.80 -18.05
N SER A 249 38.30 -38.62 -17.68
CA SER A 249 39.74 -38.35 -17.66
C SER A 249 40.07 -37.20 -16.72
N ILE A 250 41.24 -37.28 -16.09
CA ILE A 250 41.84 -36.24 -15.28
C ILE A 250 43.25 -36.04 -15.80
N CYS A 251 43.63 -34.79 -16.01
CA CYS A 251 45.00 -34.41 -16.29
C CYS A 251 45.38 -33.21 -15.42
N LEU A 252 46.54 -33.31 -14.79
CA LEU A 252 47.20 -32.23 -14.11
C LEU A 252 48.62 -32.18 -14.64
N SER A 253 49.08 -31.02 -15.11
CA SER A 253 50.46 -30.79 -15.51
C SER A 253 50.90 -29.45 -14.94
N THR A 254 51.86 -29.46 -14.03
CA THR A 254 52.46 -28.22 -13.50
C THR A 254 53.37 -27.55 -14.51
N GLN A 255 54.00 -28.33 -15.40
CA GLN A 255 54.84 -27.85 -16.50
C GLN A 255 54.03 -27.04 -17.52
N ASP A 256 52.85 -27.54 -17.90
CA ASP A 256 51.91 -26.84 -18.80
C ASP A 256 50.96 -25.90 -18.03
N SER A 257 51.06 -25.91 -16.70
CA SER A 257 50.24 -25.14 -15.76
C SER A 257 48.73 -25.33 -15.98
N ILE A 258 48.28 -26.57 -16.17
CA ILE A 258 46.88 -26.90 -16.46
C ILE A 258 46.36 -28.04 -15.55
N ILE A 259 45.10 -27.92 -15.15
CA ILE A 259 44.28 -29.03 -14.64
C ILE A 259 43.07 -29.11 -15.55
N TYR A 260 42.75 -30.27 -16.11
CA TYR A 260 41.47 -30.47 -16.78
C TYR A 260 40.84 -31.80 -16.39
N ILE A 261 39.52 -31.80 -16.21
CA ILE A 261 38.70 -32.96 -15.86
C ILE A 261 37.55 -33.04 -16.86
N GLN A 262 37.34 -34.20 -17.48
CA GLN A 262 36.32 -34.40 -18.52
C GLN A 262 35.17 -35.29 -18.04
N LYS A 263 33.95 -34.94 -18.47
CA LYS A 263 32.69 -35.66 -18.24
C LYS A 263 32.47 -36.09 -16.79
N ILE A 264 32.43 -35.13 -15.88
CA ILE A 264 32.13 -35.39 -14.47
C ILE A 264 30.65 -35.70 -14.33
N GLN A 265 30.31 -36.79 -13.67
CA GLN A 265 28.94 -37.19 -13.39
C GLN A 265 28.78 -37.53 -11.91
N LEU A 266 27.89 -36.80 -11.24
CA LEU A 266 27.39 -37.11 -9.91
C LEU A 266 26.01 -37.74 -10.07
N LEU A 267 25.95 -39.05 -9.93
CA LEU A 267 24.74 -39.84 -10.14
C LEU A 267 24.23 -40.38 -8.81
N PRO A 268 22.92 -40.31 -8.54
CA PRO A 268 22.34 -41.05 -7.44
C PRO A 268 22.40 -42.58 -7.67
N GLN A 269 22.51 -43.38 -6.61
CA GLN A 269 22.50 -44.84 -6.75
C GLN A 269 21.08 -45.43 -6.62
N GLU A 270 20.56 -45.97 -7.72
CA GLU A 270 19.19 -46.52 -7.77
C GLU A 270 19.04 -47.92 -7.14
N LEU A 271 20.13 -48.70 -7.03
CA LEU A 271 20.08 -50.13 -6.68
C LEU A 271 19.47 -50.40 -5.29
N LEU A 272 19.71 -49.52 -4.31
CA LEU A 272 19.15 -49.63 -2.94
C LEU A 272 17.78 -48.93 -2.78
N TRP A 273 17.40 -48.05 -3.72
CA TRP A 273 16.09 -47.39 -3.71
C TRP A 273 14.96 -48.34 -4.15
N GLY A 274 15.30 -49.32 -4.99
CA GLY A 274 14.41 -50.41 -5.38
C GLY A 274 14.03 -51.34 -4.21
N GLU A 275 14.92 -51.53 -3.24
CA GLU A 275 14.68 -52.39 -2.07
C GLU A 275 13.79 -51.72 -1.00
N THR A 276 13.86 -50.39 -0.88
CA THR A 276 13.05 -49.60 0.07
C THR A 276 11.78 -49.00 -0.54
N ASN A 277 11.61 -49.12 -1.87
CA ASN A 277 10.49 -48.56 -2.64
C ASN A 277 10.28 -47.04 -2.40
N ARG A 278 11.34 -46.32 -2.01
CA ARG A 278 11.32 -44.89 -1.67
C ARG A 278 12.57 -44.22 -2.23
N LYS A 279 12.39 -43.26 -3.14
CA LYS A 279 13.45 -42.32 -3.49
C LYS A 279 13.82 -41.50 -2.24
N PRO A 280 15.11 -41.17 -2.02
CA PRO A 280 15.50 -40.26 -0.96
C PRO A 280 14.75 -38.94 -1.14
N THR A 281 14.33 -38.33 -0.02
CA THR A 281 13.60 -37.07 -0.07
C THR A 281 14.45 -35.99 -0.72
N ASN A 282 15.77 -35.99 -0.50
CA ASN A 282 16.66 -34.98 -1.08
C ASN A 282 17.81 -35.65 -1.84
N TYR A 283 18.06 -35.23 -3.08
CA TYR A 283 19.20 -35.72 -3.87
C TYR A 283 19.63 -34.71 -4.95
N LEU A 284 20.86 -34.87 -5.44
CA LEU A 284 21.51 -34.04 -6.44
C LEU A 284 21.95 -34.93 -7.61
N GLU A 285 21.64 -34.51 -8.84
CA GLU A 285 22.22 -35.05 -10.07
C GLU A 285 23.02 -33.93 -10.73
N GLY A 286 24.28 -34.18 -11.07
CA GLY A 286 25.14 -33.18 -11.71
C GLY A 286 25.92 -33.79 -12.86
N LYS A 287 25.86 -33.17 -14.03
CA LYS A 287 26.68 -33.54 -15.20
C LYS A 287 27.47 -32.32 -15.62
N VAL A 288 28.79 -32.44 -15.69
CA VAL A 288 29.69 -31.35 -16.09
C VAL A 288 30.57 -31.85 -17.22
N GLN A 289 30.54 -31.18 -18.37
CA GLN A 289 31.29 -31.64 -19.54
C GLN A 289 32.81 -31.48 -19.36
N THR A 290 33.25 -30.30 -18.92
CA THR A 290 34.66 -30.01 -18.66
C THR A 290 34.83 -29.04 -17.51
N VAL A 291 35.82 -29.31 -16.66
CA VAL A 291 36.39 -28.36 -15.71
C VAL A 291 37.84 -28.13 -16.13
N GLU A 292 38.23 -26.89 -16.34
CA GLU A 292 39.57 -26.50 -16.77
C GLU A 292 40.13 -25.40 -15.87
N ILE A 293 41.35 -25.58 -15.39
CA ILE A 293 42.07 -24.62 -14.57
C ILE A 293 43.41 -24.33 -15.25
N GLN A 294 43.62 -23.08 -15.65
CA GLN A 294 44.82 -22.66 -16.38
C GLN A 294 45.70 -21.72 -15.55
N GLY A 295 47.01 -21.79 -15.78
CA GLY A 295 48.00 -21.00 -15.07
C GLY A 295 48.15 -21.43 -13.60
N ILE A 296 47.99 -22.72 -13.29
CA ILE A 296 48.16 -23.20 -11.92
C ILE A 296 49.60 -22.99 -11.46
N HIS A 297 49.78 -22.54 -10.23
CA HIS A 297 51.08 -22.44 -9.59
C HIS A 297 50.96 -22.78 -8.11
N PHE A 298 51.76 -23.74 -7.67
CA PHE A 298 51.85 -24.18 -6.28
C PHE A 298 53.11 -23.62 -5.64
N ARG A 299 52.96 -23.07 -4.43
CA ARG A 299 54.08 -22.58 -3.63
C ARG A 299 53.96 -23.11 -2.20
N ARG A 300 55.08 -23.47 -1.58
CA ARG A 300 55.13 -23.91 -0.18
C ARG A 300 56.00 -22.96 0.65
N GLU A 301 55.46 -22.40 1.73
CA GLU A 301 56.19 -21.50 2.63
C GLU A 301 55.94 -21.92 4.08
N ASP A 302 57.00 -22.09 4.88
CA ASP A 302 56.90 -22.51 6.29
C ASP A 302 55.99 -23.72 6.52
N ALA A 303 56.12 -24.74 5.65
CA ALA A 303 55.30 -25.96 5.60
C ALA A 303 53.82 -25.78 5.21
N LEU A 304 53.38 -24.56 4.88
CA LEU A 304 52.03 -24.25 4.38
C LEU A 304 52.00 -24.26 2.84
N ASN A 305 50.92 -24.77 2.25
CA ASN A 305 50.77 -24.86 0.79
C ASN A 305 49.85 -23.76 0.26
N TYR A 306 50.21 -23.12 -0.84
CA TYR A 306 49.46 -22.07 -1.52
C TYR A 306 49.18 -22.49 -2.95
N LEU A 307 47.96 -22.24 -3.42
CA LEU A 307 47.57 -22.46 -4.82
C LEU A 307 47.13 -21.12 -5.43
N SER A 308 47.66 -20.82 -6.60
CA SER A 308 47.19 -19.72 -7.45
C SER A 308 46.83 -20.24 -8.84
N ALA A 309 45.82 -19.65 -9.47
CA ALA A 309 45.44 -19.95 -10.85
C ALA A 309 44.94 -18.69 -11.57
N ARG A 310 45.10 -18.66 -12.90
CA ARG A 310 44.66 -17.52 -13.72
C ARG A 310 43.20 -17.66 -14.15
N ASN A 311 42.80 -18.84 -14.60
CA ASN A 311 41.42 -19.08 -15.05
C ASN A 311 40.92 -20.39 -14.45
N PHE A 312 39.69 -20.38 -13.94
CA PHE A 312 38.94 -21.55 -13.56
C PHE A 312 37.64 -21.55 -14.37
N GLU A 313 37.43 -22.57 -15.19
CA GLU A 313 36.33 -22.62 -16.13
C GLU A 313 35.56 -23.93 -16.03
N ILE A 314 34.23 -23.81 -15.89
CA ILE A 314 33.29 -24.92 -15.97
C ILE A 314 32.42 -24.68 -17.20
N GLN A 315 32.40 -25.62 -18.14
CA GLN A 315 31.57 -25.52 -19.33
C GLN A 315 30.52 -26.61 -19.39
N SER A 316 29.33 -26.26 -19.87
CA SER A 316 28.24 -27.17 -20.24
C SER A 316 27.88 -28.12 -19.08
N SER A 317 27.19 -27.55 -18.07
CA SER A 317 26.74 -28.30 -16.90
C SER A 317 25.22 -28.45 -16.88
N ASP A 318 24.71 -29.61 -16.48
CA ASP A 318 23.29 -29.86 -16.18
C ASP A 318 23.20 -30.29 -14.71
N ILE A 319 22.63 -29.43 -13.87
CA ILE A 319 22.53 -29.64 -12.43
C ILE A 319 21.05 -29.70 -12.05
N LYS A 320 20.65 -30.80 -11.43
CA LYS A 320 19.29 -31.04 -10.95
C LYS A 320 19.30 -31.31 -9.46
N VAL A 321 18.58 -30.49 -8.72
CA VAL A 321 18.50 -30.54 -7.27
C VAL A 321 17.05 -30.84 -6.88
N TYR A 322 16.86 -31.85 -6.04
CA TYR A 322 15.56 -32.25 -5.53
C TYR A 322 15.56 -32.14 -4.00
N ASP A 323 14.67 -31.33 -3.44
CA ASP A 323 14.44 -31.17 -2.00
C ASP A 323 12.97 -31.48 -1.66
N LEU A 324 12.66 -32.77 -1.45
CA LEU A 324 11.30 -33.28 -1.27
C LEU A 324 10.95 -33.55 0.19
N THR A 325 11.72 -33.00 1.14
CA THR A 325 11.43 -33.13 2.57
C THR A 325 10.06 -32.52 2.91
N ARG A 326 9.15 -33.30 3.50
CA ARG A 326 7.89 -32.74 4.04
C ARG A 326 8.21 -31.79 5.18
N GLU A 327 7.71 -30.56 5.11
CA GLU A 327 7.81 -29.53 6.15
C GLU A 327 7.82 -30.14 7.56
N LYS A 328 9.01 -30.26 8.18
CA LYS A 328 9.09 -30.33 9.63
C LYS A 328 8.58 -28.98 10.12
N LYS A 329 7.57 -28.99 11.00
CA LYS A 329 7.30 -27.83 11.85
C LYS A 329 8.62 -27.34 12.39
N GLN A 330 8.86 -26.05 12.25
CA GLN A 330 9.98 -25.30 12.79
C GLN A 330 9.99 -25.47 14.32
N ALA A 331 10.55 -26.59 14.76
CA ALA A 331 10.93 -26.90 16.12
C ALA A 331 12.42 -27.11 16.01
N ASN A 332 13.17 -26.13 16.52
CA ASN A 332 14.61 -26.10 16.69
C ASN A 332 15.37 -26.89 15.60
N ALA A 333 15.78 -26.19 14.55
CA ALA A 333 16.96 -26.64 13.84
C ALA A 333 18.07 -26.66 14.89
N ASP A 334 18.35 -27.85 15.42
CA ASP A 334 19.48 -28.07 16.31
C ASP A 334 20.71 -27.50 15.61
N ALA A 335 21.38 -26.59 16.31
CA ALA A 335 22.61 -25.93 15.90
C ALA A 335 23.82 -26.90 15.86
N ASP A 336 23.57 -28.18 15.57
CA ASP A 336 24.54 -29.29 15.65
C ASP A 336 24.90 -29.88 14.27
N SER A 337 24.47 -29.26 13.16
CA SER A 337 25.03 -29.59 11.86
C SER A 337 26.32 -28.82 11.66
N LEU A 338 27.44 -29.37 12.14
CA LEU A 338 28.81 -28.87 11.95
C LEU A 338 29.13 -28.45 10.50
N VAL A 339 28.43 -29.01 9.52
CA VAL A 339 28.57 -28.68 8.08
C VAL A 339 28.06 -27.27 7.73
N GLN A 340 27.11 -26.69 8.50
CA GLN A 340 26.65 -25.31 8.31
C GLN A 340 27.54 -24.27 9.01
N ALA A 341 28.51 -24.70 9.82
CA ALA A 341 29.39 -23.81 10.59
C ALA A 341 30.79 -23.64 9.97
N LEU A 342 31.16 -24.46 8.98
CA LEU A 342 32.49 -24.44 8.36
C LEU A 342 32.52 -23.48 7.16
N SER A 343 33.45 -22.53 7.18
CA SER A 343 33.78 -21.67 6.04
C SER A 343 34.44 -22.47 4.92
N LEU A 344 34.48 -21.91 3.70
CA LEU A 344 35.21 -22.53 2.59
C LEU A 344 36.70 -22.69 2.92
N TYR A 345 37.27 -21.75 3.68
CA TYR A 345 38.62 -21.84 4.23
C TYR A 345 38.79 -23.06 5.14
N ASP A 346 37.84 -23.33 6.04
CA ASP A 346 37.90 -24.48 6.95
C ASP A 346 37.93 -25.82 6.20
N VAL A 347 37.25 -25.89 5.05
CA VAL A 347 37.24 -27.08 4.19
C VAL A 347 38.59 -27.30 3.48
N ILE A 348 39.25 -26.24 3.03
CA ILE A 348 40.50 -26.34 2.24
C ILE A 348 41.77 -26.32 3.08
N SER A 349 41.74 -25.68 4.26
CA SER A 349 42.91 -25.38 5.10
C SER A 349 43.74 -26.59 5.55
N PRO A 350 43.18 -27.82 5.70
CA PRO A 350 44.00 -29.01 5.97
C PRO A 350 45.01 -29.33 4.87
N VAL A 351 44.77 -28.87 3.63
CA VAL A 351 45.61 -29.17 2.46
C VAL A 351 46.26 -27.90 1.90
N LEU A 352 45.51 -26.80 1.83
CA LEU A 352 45.89 -25.53 1.21
C LEU A 352 45.61 -24.37 2.18
N HIS A 353 46.66 -23.65 2.56
CA HIS A 353 46.56 -22.46 3.40
C HIS A 353 45.89 -21.27 2.69
N SER A 354 46.02 -21.16 1.37
CA SER A 354 45.27 -20.17 0.60
C SER A 354 45.08 -20.60 -0.85
N ILE A 355 43.96 -20.18 -1.43
CA ILE A 355 43.65 -20.32 -2.85
C ILE A 355 43.36 -18.94 -3.42
N SER A 356 44.01 -18.61 -4.53
CA SER A 356 43.71 -17.40 -5.31
C SER A 356 43.41 -17.74 -6.76
N VAL A 357 42.36 -17.15 -7.34
CA VAL A 357 42.01 -17.32 -8.75
C VAL A 357 41.64 -15.99 -9.38
N ASP A 358 42.31 -15.60 -10.47
CA ASP A 358 42.07 -14.30 -11.11
C ASP A 358 40.68 -14.23 -11.75
N GLN A 359 40.28 -15.25 -12.52
CA GLN A 359 38.99 -15.32 -13.19
C GLN A 359 38.32 -16.69 -13.01
N ILE A 360 37.03 -16.67 -12.70
CA ILE A 360 36.16 -17.84 -12.64
C ILE A 360 35.05 -17.67 -13.67
N ARG A 361 34.82 -18.67 -14.50
CA ARG A 361 33.75 -18.72 -15.49
C ARG A 361 32.98 -20.02 -15.38
N ILE A 362 31.66 -19.91 -15.30
CA ILE A 362 30.74 -21.02 -15.41
C ILE A 362 29.83 -20.68 -16.59
N GLU A 363 29.90 -21.46 -17.65
CA GLU A 363 29.28 -21.15 -18.94
C GLU A 363 28.32 -22.26 -19.37
N ARG A 364 27.18 -21.87 -19.93
CA ARG A 364 26.15 -22.77 -20.49
C ARG A 364 25.66 -23.79 -19.47
N THR A 365 25.33 -23.33 -18.27
CA THR A 365 24.79 -24.20 -17.21
C THR A 365 23.26 -24.23 -17.28
N ALA A 366 22.69 -25.43 -17.35
CA ALA A 366 21.27 -25.68 -17.12
C ALA A 366 21.07 -26.04 -15.65
N LEU A 367 20.11 -25.37 -14.99
CA LEU A 367 19.74 -25.62 -13.60
C LEU A 367 18.28 -26.05 -13.52
N HIS A 368 18.02 -27.11 -12.77
CA HIS A 368 16.69 -27.55 -12.38
C HIS A 368 16.61 -27.69 -10.86
N TYR A 369 15.64 -27.03 -10.24
CA TYR A 369 15.41 -27.08 -8.80
C TYR A 369 13.96 -27.48 -8.54
N SER A 370 13.75 -28.57 -7.79
CA SER A 370 12.42 -29.05 -7.41
C SER A 370 12.34 -29.13 -5.89
N LEU A 371 11.33 -28.47 -5.28
CA LEU A 371 11.16 -28.44 -3.83
C LEU A 371 9.73 -28.82 -3.41
N ALA A 372 9.55 -29.52 -2.28
CA ALA A 372 8.24 -29.84 -1.74
C ALA A 372 7.77 -28.80 -0.71
N LEU A 373 6.75 -28.00 -1.06
CA LEU A 373 6.14 -27.00 -0.18
C LEU A 373 4.66 -27.29 0.04
N LYS A 374 4.20 -27.31 1.29
CA LYS A 374 2.79 -27.60 1.66
C LYS A 374 2.20 -28.87 0.97
N GLY A 375 3.02 -29.90 0.78
CA GLY A 375 2.61 -31.16 0.14
C GLY A 375 2.48 -31.12 -1.38
N GLN A 376 2.91 -30.03 -2.04
CA GLN A 376 3.01 -29.93 -3.50
C GLN A 376 4.46 -29.70 -3.92
N ILE A 377 4.83 -30.15 -5.12
CA ILE A 377 6.16 -29.94 -5.69
C ILE A 377 6.14 -28.64 -6.50
N GLU A 378 7.07 -27.74 -6.18
CA GLU A 378 7.37 -26.55 -6.98
C GLU A 378 8.61 -26.83 -7.83
N ASP A 379 8.54 -26.49 -9.11
CA ASP A 379 9.60 -26.78 -10.09
C ASP A 379 10.13 -25.46 -10.69
N PHE A 380 11.44 -25.30 -10.72
CA PHE A 380 12.15 -24.14 -11.26
C PHE A 380 13.20 -24.60 -12.26
N SER A 381 13.30 -23.92 -13.39
CA SER A 381 14.24 -24.23 -14.46
C SER A 381 14.90 -22.97 -14.97
N ILE A 382 16.23 -23.05 -15.15
CA ILE A 382 17.07 -22.02 -15.76
C ILE A 382 17.85 -22.73 -16.87
N PRO A 383 17.38 -22.69 -18.13
CA PRO A 383 18.00 -23.42 -19.23
C PRO A 383 19.43 -22.95 -19.56
N GLU A 384 19.71 -21.66 -19.35
CA GLU A 384 21.02 -21.06 -19.60
C GLU A 384 21.37 -20.09 -18.47
N PHE A 385 22.38 -20.46 -17.70
CA PHE A 385 22.98 -19.69 -16.63
C PHE A 385 24.47 -19.56 -16.88
N ASN A 386 24.96 -18.32 -16.89
CA ASN A 386 26.37 -17.98 -16.95
C ASN A 386 26.75 -17.20 -15.68
N PHE A 387 27.87 -17.56 -15.07
CA PHE A 387 28.40 -16.89 -13.88
C PHE A 387 29.88 -16.59 -14.05
N HIS A 388 30.26 -15.33 -13.82
CA HIS A 388 31.63 -14.85 -13.85
C HIS A 388 31.99 -14.26 -12.49
N ALA A 389 33.18 -14.57 -12.01
CA ALA A 389 33.75 -13.90 -10.83
C ALA A 389 35.21 -13.54 -11.07
N GLU A 390 35.67 -12.48 -10.41
CA GLU A 390 37.07 -12.03 -10.48
C GLU A 390 37.69 -11.91 -9.10
N GLY A 391 38.97 -12.24 -9.02
CA GLY A 391 39.80 -12.08 -7.83
C GLY A 391 39.28 -12.88 -6.65
N LEU A 392 39.10 -14.18 -6.83
CA LEU A 392 38.84 -15.10 -5.73
C LEU A 392 40.07 -15.12 -4.80
N LEU A 393 39.87 -14.90 -3.51
CA LEU A 393 40.87 -15.14 -2.47
C LEU A 393 40.22 -15.87 -1.31
N ILE A 394 40.68 -17.09 -1.03
CA ILE A 394 40.26 -17.87 0.14
C ILE A 394 41.47 -17.93 1.08
N ASP A 395 41.34 -17.32 2.25
CA ASP A 395 42.33 -17.31 3.33
C ASP A 395 41.63 -17.25 4.70
N SER A 396 42.41 -17.16 5.77
CA SER A 396 41.91 -17.15 7.15
C SER A 396 41.24 -15.83 7.58
N LEU A 397 41.24 -14.79 6.73
CA LEU A 397 40.73 -13.47 7.08
C LEU A 397 39.22 -13.31 6.80
N VAL A 398 38.62 -14.21 6.01
CA VAL A 398 37.20 -14.16 5.67
C VAL A 398 36.38 -14.89 6.74
N ALA A 399 35.49 -14.16 7.41
CA ALA A 399 34.63 -14.73 8.46
C ALA A 399 33.52 -15.63 7.88
N PRO A 400 33.06 -16.66 8.64
CA PRO A 400 31.87 -17.44 8.28
C PRO A 400 30.63 -16.56 8.10
N GLY A 401 29.87 -16.74 7.01
CA GLY A 401 28.68 -15.94 6.69
C GLY A 401 28.93 -14.68 5.85
N GLU A 402 30.18 -14.44 5.43
CA GLU A 402 30.55 -13.38 4.48
C GLU A 402 31.02 -13.98 3.14
N GLU A 403 30.36 -15.03 2.62
CA GLU A 403 30.87 -15.77 1.46
C GLU A 403 30.94 -14.95 0.15
N LEU A 404 30.23 -13.83 0.06
CA LEU A 404 30.37 -12.90 -1.07
C LEU A 404 31.68 -12.11 -1.04
N ASN A 405 32.36 -12.02 0.11
CA ASN A 405 33.62 -11.30 0.28
C ASN A 405 34.84 -12.05 -0.27
N TYR A 406 34.69 -13.33 -0.66
CA TYR A 406 35.75 -14.08 -1.35
C TYR A 406 36.09 -13.51 -2.73
N PHE A 407 35.17 -12.76 -3.35
CA PHE A 407 35.33 -12.25 -4.71
C PHE A 407 35.42 -10.73 -4.73
N ARG A 408 36.31 -10.19 -5.58
CA ARG A 408 36.35 -8.74 -5.84
C ARG A 408 35.10 -8.28 -6.60
N SER A 409 34.63 -9.08 -7.54
CA SER A 409 33.40 -8.81 -8.27
C SER A 409 32.79 -10.08 -8.84
N ILE A 410 31.46 -10.12 -8.85
CA ILE A 410 30.65 -11.17 -9.47
C ILE A 410 29.69 -10.59 -10.51
N ALA A 411 29.45 -11.37 -11.56
CA ALA A 411 28.42 -11.13 -12.56
C ALA A 411 27.73 -12.45 -12.90
N PHE A 412 26.41 -12.41 -13.12
CA PHE A 412 25.68 -13.55 -13.66
C PHE A 412 24.65 -13.10 -14.69
N GLU A 413 24.29 -14.03 -15.55
CA GLU A 413 23.23 -13.89 -16.54
C GLU A 413 22.45 -15.19 -16.64
N ALA A 414 21.13 -15.09 -16.49
CA ALA A 414 20.19 -16.21 -16.52
C ALA A 414 19.10 -15.91 -17.54
N ASN A 415 18.95 -16.76 -18.55
CA ASN A 415 17.96 -16.61 -19.61
C ASN A 415 16.83 -17.63 -19.47
N ASP A 416 15.63 -17.22 -19.89
CA ASP A 416 14.43 -18.06 -19.98
C ASP A 416 14.08 -18.83 -18.68
N ILE A 417 14.22 -18.16 -17.53
CA ILE A 417 13.86 -18.72 -16.21
C ILE A 417 12.36 -19.01 -16.18
N GLN A 418 12.00 -20.22 -15.77
CA GLN A 418 10.61 -20.65 -15.59
C GLN A 418 10.42 -21.25 -14.20
N GLY A 419 9.28 -20.96 -13.58
CA GLY A 419 8.94 -21.53 -12.29
C GLY A 419 7.46 -21.83 -12.16
N ILE A 420 7.12 -22.97 -11.56
CA ILE A 420 5.77 -23.44 -11.25
C ILE A 420 5.64 -23.56 -9.74
N MET A 421 5.02 -22.56 -9.11
CA MET A 421 4.73 -22.51 -7.67
C MET A 421 3.33 -23.03 -7.39
N ARG A 422 3.17 -24.36 -7.28
CA ARG A 422 1.86 -24.99 -7.16
C ARG A 422 1.16 -24.66 -5.83
N ALA A 423 1.91 -24.65 -4.73
CA ALA A 423 1.38 -24.29 -3.41
C ALA A 423 0.86 -22.84 -3.35
N ARG A 424 1.42 -21.96 -4.19
CA ARG A 424 1.01 -20.56 -4.32
C ARG A 424 0.06 -20.30 -5.49
N ASN A 425 -0.32 -21.31 -6.28
CA ASN A 425 -1.18 -21.18 -7.45
C ASN A 425 -0.61 -20.26 -8.56
N HIS A 426 0.70 -20.22 -8.78
CA HIS A 426 1.29 -19.35 -9.81
C HIS A 426 2.33 -20.09 -10.67
N ARG A 427 2.45 -19.66 -11.92
CA ARG A 427 3.66 -19.85 -12.72
C ARG A 427 4.26 -18.48 -13.05
N PHE A 428 5.57 -18.40 -13.12
CA PHE A 428 6.27 -17.22 -13.60
C PHE A 428 7.26 -17.58 -14.69
N ASP A 429 7.48 -16.62 -15.59
CA ASP A 429 8.45 -16.72 -16.66
C ASP A 429 9.24 -15.40 -16.67
N ILE A 430 10.57 -15.46 -16.68
CA ILE A 430 11.49 -14.31 -16.80
C ILE A 430 12.38 -14.53 -18.01
N LYS A 431 12.37 -13.60 -18.98
CA LYS A 431 13.16 -13.76 -20.21
C LYS A 431 14.66 -13.66 -19.94
N ARG A 432 15.08 -12.70 -19.12
CA ARG A 432 16.49 -12.49 -18.77
C ARG A 432 16.62 -11.84 -17.40
N LEU A 433 17.57 -12.31 -16.61
CA LEU A 433 17.93 -11.79 -15.30
C LEU A 433 19.45 -11.70 -15.25
N ALA A 434 19.99 -10.51 -15.03
CA ALA A 434 21.43 -10.26 -15.06
C ALA A 434 21.84 -9.33 -13.92
N MET A 435 23.00 -9.62 -13.32
CA MET A 435 23.61 -8.80 -12.27
C MET A 435 25.09 -8.63 -12.57
N ASN A 436 25.63 -7.46 -12.31
CA ASN A 436 27.06 -7.20 -12.34
C ASN A 436 27.41 -6.22 -11.21
N THR A 437 28.15 -6.71 -10.22
CA THR A 437 28.54 -5.94 -9.03
C THR A 437 29.61 -4.91 -9.31
N ALA A 438 30.54 -5.16 -10.26
CA ALA A 438 31.54 -4.18 -10.68
C ALA A 438 30.90 -2.97 -11.37
N LEU A 439 29.83 -3.20 -12.15
CA LEU A 439 29.03 -2.14 -12.78
C LEU A 439 27.95 -1.56 -11.86
N GLY A 440 27.70 -2.17 -10.69
CA GLY A 440 26.60 -1.82 -9.80
C GLY A 440 25.23 -1.91 -10.50
N SER A 441 25.00 -2.93 -11.33
CA SER A 441 23.81 -3.04 -12.16
C SER A 441 23.07 -4.35 -11.94
N PHE A 442 21.74 -4.28 -11.84
CA PHE A 442 20.85 -5.45 -11.82
C PHE A 442 19.65 -5.22 -12.74
N HIS A 443 19.34 -6.21 -13.57
CA HIS A 443 18.35 -6.10 -14.63
C HIS A 443 17.48 -7.36 -14.71
N ILE A 444 16.18 -7.16 -14.82
CA ILE A 444 15.21 -8.19 -15.20
C ILE A 444 14.48 -7.69 -16.44
N ASP A 445 14.60 -8.41 -17.54
CA ASP A 445 13.86 -8.15 -18.77
C ASP A 445 12.67 -9.11 -18.87
N SER A 446 11.47 -8.55 -19.06
CA SER A 446 10.21 -9.26 -19.27
C SER A 446 9.92 -10.35 -18.22
N MET A 447 9.26 -9.96 -17.13
CA MET A 447 8.68 -10.88 -16.16
C MET A 447 7.18 -11.06 -16.43
N ARG A 448 6.69 -12.30 -16.37
CA ARG A 448 5.26 -12.63 -16.46
C ARG A 448 4.86 -13.51 -15.29
N LEU A 449 3.69 -13.23 -14.71
CA LEU A 449 3.11 -14.00 -13.62
C LEU A 449 1.68 -14.39 -13.99
N ARG A 450 1.38 -15.69 -13.97
CA ARG A 450 0.06 -16.23 -14.33
C ARG A 450 -0.42 -17.22 -13.27
N PRO A 451 -1.70 -17.17 -12.87
CA PRO A 451 -2.24 -18.17 -11.97
C PRO A 451 -2.29 -19.54 -12.65
N LEU A 452 -2.09 -20.62 -11.89
CA LEU A 452 -2.29 -21.99 -12.39
C LEU A 452 -3.78 -22.34 -12.50
N SER A 453 -4.59 -21.81 -11.59
CA SER A 453 -6.05 -21.93 -11.54
C SER A 453 -6.68 -20.59 -11.16
N VAL A 454 -7.72 -20.20 -11.89
CA VAL A 454 -8.55 -19.01 -11.55
C VAL A 454 -9.72 -19.35 -10.63
N ARG A 455 -9.92 -20.63 -10.31
CA ARG A 455 -10.97 -21.18 -9.43
C ARG A 455 -10.46 -21.40 -8.00
N SER A 456 -9.48 -20.61 -7.58
CA SER A 456 -8.91 -20.66 -6.24
C SER A 456 -9.82 -19.92 -5.23
N HIS A 457 -9.83 -20.40 -3.97
CA HIS A 457 -10.44 -19.70 -2.84
C HIS A 457 -9.50 -18.68 -2.18
N ASN A 458 -8.26 -18.59 -2.66
CA ASN A 458 -7.26 -17.62 -2.22
C ASN A 458 -7.06 -16.53 -3.28
N ASP A 459 -6.80 -15.32 -2.82
CA ASP A 459 -6.40 -14.18 -3.63
C ASP A 459 -5.17 -14.52 -4.50
N TYR A 460 -5.12 -13.93 -5.69
CA TYR A 460 -4.02 -14.16 -6.62
C TYR A 460 -3.72 -12.93 -7.48
N LEU A 461 -2.50 -12.90 -8.02
CA LEU A 461 -1.99 -11.80 -8.84
C LEU A 461 -1.68 -12.33 -10.24
N SER A 462 -2.07 -11.59 -11.27
CA SER A 462 -1.64 -11.88 -12.64
C SER A 462 -1.09 -10.63 -13.28
N GLY A 463 -0.06 -10.76 -14.11
CA GLY A 463 0.47 -9.61 -14.80
C GLY A 463 1.80 -9.81 -15.51
N SER A 464 2.37 -8.69 -15.92
CA SER A 464 3.69 -8.65 -16.54
C SER A 464 4.40 -7.35 -16.21
N ILE A 465 5.72 -7.37 -16.23
CA ILE A 465 6.59 -6.21 -16.08
C ILE A 465 7.60 -6.25 -17.22
N ASP A 466 7.73 -5.16 -17.98
CA ASP A 466 8.61 -5.13 -19.16
C ASP A 466 10.08 -5.11 -18.75
N THR A 467 10.46 -4.26 -17.78
CA THR A 467 11.83 -4.21 -17.25
C THR A 467 11.85 -3.79 -15.77
N ILE A 468 12.70 -4.41 -14.97
CA ILE A 468 13.13 -3.94 -13.65
C ILE A 468 14.63 -3.67 -13.74
N ARG A 469 15.07 -2.46 -13.41
CA ARG A 469 16.48 -2.04 -13.46
C ARG A 469 16.88 -1.41 -12.15
N ILE A 470 18.00 -1.83 -11.61
CA ILE A 470 18.68 -1.21 -10.46
C ILE A 470 20.04 -0.73 -10.95
N ASP A 471 20.32 0.56 -10.74
CA ASP A 471 21.61 1.20 -11.05
C ASP A 471 22.28 1.68 -9.76
N GLY A 472 23.61 1.62 -9.71
CA GLY A 472 24.41 2.01 -8.55
C GLY A 472 24.27 1.03 -7.37
N LEU A 473 24.01 -0.25 -7.64
CA LEU A 473 23.91 -1.30 -6.63
C LEU A 473 25.25 -1.46 -5.89
N ALA A 474 25.22 -1.30 -4.58
CA ALA A 474 26.36 -1.56 -3.70
C ALA A 474 25.93 -2.46 -2.52
N TYR A 475 26.84 -3.36 -2.14
CA TYR A 475 26.63 -4.38 -1.11
C TYR A 475 27.80 -4.32 -0.11
N ASP A 476 27.64 -3.56 0.97
CA ASP A 476 28.66 -3.38 2.01
C ASP A 476 28.16 -3.79 3.41
N LYS A 477 27.07 -3.17 3.88
CA LYS A 477 26.42 -3.36 5.19
C LYS A 477 24.90 -3.58 5.03
N GLY A 478 24.46 -3.83 3.80
CA GLY A 478 23.07 -3.93 3.35
C GLY A 478 23.00 -3.70 1.84
N VAL A 479 21.79 -3.50 1.32
CA VAL A 479 21.58 -3.24 -0.11
C VAL A 479 21.36 -1.74 -0.31
N SER A 480 22.23 -1.09 -1.07
CA SER A 480 22.03 0.31 -1.48
C SER A 480 22.01 0.46 -3.01
N ALA A 481 21.22 1.40 -3.52
CA ALA A 481 21.12 1.69 -4.95
C ALA A 481 20.81 3.16 -5.25
N ASP A 482 21.32 3.67 -6.37
CA ASP A 482 21.01 5.03 -6.85
C ASP A 482 19.61 5.12 -7.47
N LEU A 483 19.21 4.11 -8.25
CA LEU A 483 17.94 4.12 -8.97
C LEU A 483 17.32 2.72 -9.04
N LEU A 484 16.08 2.58 -8.60
CA LEU A 484 15.20 1.45 -8.93
C LEU A 484 14.15 1.91 -9.93
N LYS A 485 14.17 1.33 -11.14
CA LYS A 485 13.25 1.68 -12.22
C LYS A 485 12.44 0.48 -12.70
N VAL A 486 11.12 0.59 -12.61
CA VAL A 486 10.16 -0.41 -13.09
C VAL A 486 9.39 0.18 -14.28
N ARG A 487 9.39 -0.48 -15.44
CA ARG A 487 8.69 0.00 -16.65
C ARG A 487 7.52 -0.90 -17.01
N SER A 488 6.42 -0.24 -17.37
CA SER A 488 5.19 -0.85 -17.88
C SER A 488 4.63 -2.01 -17.05
N PRO A 489 4.59 -1.93 -15.70
CA PRO A 489 3.97 -3.00 -14.95
C PRO A 489 2.46 -3.03 -15.26
N ARG A 490 1.97 -4.20 -15.65
CA ARG A 490 0.57 -4.48 -15.97
C ARG A 490 0.09 -5.55 -15.02
N LEU A 491 -0.56 -5.15 -13.93
CA LEU A 491 -0.88 -6.01 -12.80
C LEU A 491 -2.39 -6.04 -12.54
N VAL A 492 -2.93 -7.23 -12.32
CA VAL A 492 -4.32 -7.47 -11.93
C VAL A 492 -4.34 -8.30 -10.66
N TYR A 493 -4.82 -7.71 -9.57
CA TYR A 493 -5.05 -8.39 -8.30
C TYR A 493 -6.50 -8.87 -8.24
N TYR A 494 -6.72 -10.14 -7.92
CA TYR A 494 -8.03 -10.74 -7.79
C TYR A 494 -8.28 -11.07 -6.32
N LYS A 495 -9.27 -10.40 -5.71
CA LYS A 495 -9.77 -10.71 -4.37
C LYS A 495 -10.88 -11.74 -4.50
N THR A 496 -10.76 -12.88 -3.82
CA THR A 496 -11.71 -14.01 -3.93
C THR A 496 -12.63 -14.09 -2.70
N PRO A 497 -13.90 -14.51 -2.85
CA PRO A 497 -14.83 -14.65 -1.72
C PRO A 497 -14.31 -15.69 -0.73
N SER A 498 -14.01 -15.22 0.49
CA SER A 498 -13.67 -16.09 1.62
C SER A 498 -14.92 -16.83 2.09
N VAL A 499 -14.96 -18.16 1.93
CA VAL A 499 -15.93 -18.99 2.64
C VAL A 499 -15.38 -19.22 4.04
N GLU A 500 -16.01 -18.63 5.07
CA GLU A 500 -15.73 -19.02 6.45
C GLU A 500 -16.06 -20.50 6.61
N SER A 501 -15.04 -21.32 6.88
CA SER A 501 -15.23 -22.69 7.33
C SER A 501 -15.94 -22.65 8.70
N PRO A 502 -17.03 -23.40 8.91
CA PRO A 502 -17.79 -23.37 10.16
C PRO A 502 -17.00 -23.82 11.41
N ASP A 503 -15.83 -24.44 11.23
CA ASP A 503 -15.00 -24.96 12.31
C ASP A 503 -13.57 -24.40 12.23
N LYS A 504 -13.39 -23.17 12.71
CA LYS A 504 -12.17 -22.72 13.40
C LYS A 504 -12.44 -21.38 14.08
N GLY A 505 -12.55 -21.42 15.41
CA GLY A 505 -12.64 -20.24 16.24
C GLY A 505 -11.53 -19.24 15.94
N LYS A 506 -11.90 -17.96 15.84
CA LYS A 506 -11.02 -16.81 15.65
C LYS A 506 -9.90 -17.06 14.65
N SER A 507 -10.24 -17.01 13.35
CA SER A 507 -9.26 -16.59 12.35
C SER A 507 -8.83 -15.17 12.75
N THR A 508 -7.68 -15.08 13.41
CA THR A 508 -6.95 -13.82 13.58
C THR A 508 -6.83 -13.24 12.18
N SER A 509 -7.39 -12.04 11.98
CA SER A 509 -7.15 -11.24 10.78
C SER A 509 -5.68 -11.36 10.42
N VAL A 510 -5.37 -11.92 9.25
CA VAL A 510 -4.00 -12.08 8.76
C VAL A 510 -3.33 -10.73 8.92
N ASN A 511 -2.40 -10.63 9.87
CA ASN A 511 -1.64 -9.42 10.12
C ASN A 511 -0.73 -9.26 8.90
N SER A 512 -1.21 -8.60 7.84
CA SER A 512 -0.48 -8.36 6.59
C SER A 512 0.90 -7.74 6.83
N ARG A 513 1.07 -7.09 7.99
CA ARG A 513 2.34 -6.62 8.54
C ARG A 513 3.40 -7.72 8.65
N VAL A 514 3.05 -8.89 9.20
CA VAL A 514 3.97 -10.00 9.49
C VAL A 514 4.40 -10.70 8.19
N ASP A 515 3.50 -10.83 7.21
CA ASP A 515 3.84 -11.44 5.92
C ASP A 515 4.77 -10.55 5.08
N VAL A 516 4.51 -9.23 5.04
CA VAL A 516 5.40 -8.27 4.38
C VAL A 516 6.76 -8.18 5.09
N GLU A 517 6.77 -8.23 6.42
CA GLU A 517 8.00 -8.30 7.23
C GLU A 517 8.82 -9.55 6.89
N SER A 518 8.18 -10.72 6.75
CA SER A 518 8.86 -11.97 6.37
C SER A 518 9.47 -11.91 4.96
N LEU A 519 8.79 -11.26 4.01
CA LEU A 519 9.26 -11.06 2.63
C LEU A 519 10.43 -10.06 2.55
N LEU A 520 10.42 -9.04 3.41
CA LEU A 520 11.46 -8.04 3.48
C LEU A 520 12.62 -8.45 4.39
N ASN A 521 12.46 -9.48 5.22
CA ASN A 521 13.43 -9.93 6.24
C ASN A 521 14.88 -10.06 5.74
N PRO A 522 15.15 -10.62 4.54
CA PRO A 522 16.51 -10.66 4.00
C PRO A 522 17.13 -9.26 3.81
N PHE A 523 16.30 -8.24 3.63
CA PHE A 523 16.65 -6.84 3.38
C PHE A 523 16.45 -5.93 4.61
N LEU A 524 15.92 -6.44 5.74
CA LEU A 524 15.56 -5.63 6.92
C LEU A 524 16.77 -5.11 7.72
N ARG A 525 17.99 -5.61 7.45
CA ARG A 525 19.20 -5.03 8.04
C ARG A 525 19.38 -3.58 7.57
N TYR A 526 19.30 -3.33 6.26
CA TYR A 526 19.39 -2.00 5.65
C TYR A 526 19.10 -2.06 4.13
N LEU A 527 18.05 -1.37 3.66
CA LEU A 527 17.77 -1.14 2.23
C LEU A 527 17.61 0.36 1.96
N SER A 528 18.50 0.93 1.15
CA SER A 528 18.48 2.35 0.79
C SER A 528 18.44 2.55 -0.72
N ILE A 529 17.46 3.29 -1.22
CA ILE A 529 17.31 3.60 -2.64
C ILE A 529 17.16 5.11 -2.82
N ARG A 530 18.14 5.77 -3.44
CA ARG A 530 18.11 7.23 -3.65
C ARG A 530 16.90 7.65 -4.49
N LYS A 531 16.51 6.87 -5.51
CA LYS A 531 15.34 7.17 -6.34
C LYS A 531 14.59 5.92 -6.79
N ILE A 532 13.28 5.88 -6.59
CA ILE A 532 12.38 4.89 -7.17
C ILE A 532 11.61 5.54 -8.31
N GLN A 533 11.48 4.85 -9.44
CA GLN A 533 10.67 5.27 -10.58
C GLN A 533 9.83 4.11 -11.12
N ILE A 534 8.51 4.27 -11.13
CA ILE A 534 7.59 3.40 -11.85
C ILE A 534 7.08 4.21 -13.05
N ARG A 535 7.15 3.65 -14.24
CA ARG A 535 6.68 4.31 -15.46
C ARG A 535 5.59 3.52 -16.18
N ASN A 536 4.55 4.20 -16.62
CA ASN A 536 3.45 3.66 -17.43
C ASN A 536 2.79 2.40 -16.82
N ALA A 537 2.51 2.42 -15.52
CA ALA A 537 1.88 1.32 -14.80
C ALA A 537 0.37 1.26 -15.05
N ASN A 538 -0.14 0.05 -15.26
CA ASN A 538 -1.56 -0.25 -15.29
C ASN A 538 -1.86 -1.27 -14.18
N VAL A 539 -2.64 -0.84 -13.19
CA VAL A 539 -3.01 -1.67 -12.04
C VAL A 539 -4.52 -1.82 -12.01
N THR A 540 -4.99 -3.06 -11.88
CA THR A 540 -6.42 -3.38 -11.73
C THR A 540 -6.63 -4.19 -10.45
N LEU A 541 -7.64 -3.83 -9.68
CA LEU A 541 -8.16 -4.61 -8.56
C LEU A 541 -9.52 -5.15 -8.96
N GLU A 542 -9.66 -6.48 -9.01
CA GLU A 542 -10.94 -7.17 -9.18
C GLU A 542 -11.39 -7.75 -7.84
N ASP A 543 -12.40 -7.13 -7.26
CA ASP A 543 -13.05 -7.62 -6.06
C ASP A 543 -14.21 -8.55 -6.44
N ARG A 544 -14.06 -9.84 -6.12
CA ARG A 544 -15.05 -10.90 -6.38
C ARG A 544 -15.82 -11.32 -5.11
N GLU A 545 -15.66 -10.64 -3.97
CA GLU A 545 -16.34 -10.99 -2.72
C GLU A 545 -17.86 -10.73 -2.77
N ILE A 546 -18.29 -9.77 -3.59
CA ILE A 546 -19.69 -9.36 -3.73
C ILE A 546 -20.27 -10.02 -4.98
N ASN A 547 -21.55 -10.43 -4.96
CA ASN A 547 -22.31 -10.98 -6.11
C ASN A 547 -22.25 -10.12 -7.39
N ASP A 548 -21.68 -8.92 -7.33
CA ASP A 548 -21.42 -8.02 -8.44
C ASP A 548 -19.92 -7.63 -8.42
N THR A 549 -19.15 -8.17 -9.37
CA THR A 549 -17.69 -8.06 -9.41
C THR A 549 -17.26 -6.60 -9.55
N THR A 550 -16.55 -6.05 -8.57
CA THR A 550 -16.13 -4.64 -8.62
C THR A 550 -14.73 -4.54 -9.19
N ARG A 551 -14.57 -3.78 -10.28
CA ARG A 551 -13.27 -3.60 -10.92
C ARG A 551 -12.80 -2.16 -10.75
N TYR A 552 -11.67 -1.97 -10.08
CA TYR A 552 -10.99 -0.69 -9.96
C TYR A 552 -9.76 -0.68 -10.87
N ARG A 553 -9.58 0.37 -11.67
CA ARG A 553 -8.48 0.51 -12.63
C ARG A 553 -7.73 1.82 -12.43
N LEU A 554 -6.41 1.73 -12.46
CA LEU A 554 -5.51 2.87 -12.50
C LEU A 554 -4.57 2.68 -13.68
N ASN A 555 -4.74 3.50 -14.72
CA ASN A 555 -4.01 3.39 -15.98
C ASN A 555 -2.97 4.50 -16.13
N GLY A 556 -1.89 4.20 -16.85
CA GLY A 556 -0.86 5.16 -17.20
C GLY A 556 -0.23 5.84 -15.99
N LEU A 557 -0.08 5.11 -14.88
CA LEU A 557 0.51 5.60 -13.64
C LEU A 557 2.03 5.73 -13.80
N ASP A 558 2.53 6.96 -13.67
CA ASP A 558 3.93 7.23 -13.39
C ASP A 558 4.05 7.58 -11.90
N PHE A 559 5.04 7.02 -11.21
CA PHE A 559 5.31 7.28 -9.80
C PHE A 559 6.80 7.47 -9.57
N PHE A 560 7.16 8.34 -8.63
CA PHE A 560 8.51 8.42 -8.13
C PHE A 560 8.53 8.64 -6.62
N ALA A 561 9.61 8.17 -5.99
CA ALA A 561 9.96 8.51 -4.61
C ALA A 561 11.48 8.74 -4.50
N THR A 562 11.91 9.58 -3.55
CA THR A 562 13.34 9.88 -3.30
C THR A 562 13.75 9.52 -1.88
N ASN A 563 14.99 9.06 -1.73
CA ASN A 563 15.60 8.66 -0.47
C ASN A 563 14.74 7.64 0.30
N PHE A 564 14.37 6.58 -0.41
CA PHE A 564 13.61 5.47 0.15
C PHE A 564 14.50 4.65 1.07
N LEU A 565 14.10 4.47 2.32
CA LEU A 565 14.88 3.75 3.32
C LEU A 565 13.99 2.76 4.09
N VAL A 566 14.49 1.53 4.22
CA VAL A 566 13.95 0.51 5.12
C VAL A 566 15.08 0.07 6.04
N ASP A 567 14.88 0.21 7.35
CA ASP A 567 15.82 -0.19 8.39
C ASP A 567 15.06 -0.72 9.62
N GLU A 568 15.80 -1.16 10.64
CA GLU A 568 15.20 -1.66 11.88
C GLU A 568 14.33 -0.60 12.59
N GLN A 569 14.68 0.69 12.46
CA GLN A 569 13.90 1.78 13.07
C GLN A 569 12.57 2.00 12.36
N THR A 570 12.51 1.89 11.02
CA THR A 570 11.25 2.02 10.27
C THR A 570 10.32 0.86 10.59
N ASN A 571 10.85 -0.35 10.75
CA ASN A 571 10.04 -1.51 11.14
C ASN A 571 9.37 -1.32 12.52
N ARG A 572 10.11 -0.79 13.50
CA ARG A 572 9.61 -0.51 14.86
C ARG A 572 8.65 0.68 14.95
N SER A 573 8.55 1.54 13.93
CA SER A 573 7.86 2.84 13.99
C SER A 573 6.32 2.80 14.03
N GLY A 574 5.68 1.63 13.98
CA GLY A 574 4.22 1.46 14.12
C GLY A 574 3.35 2.03 12.98
N GLN A 575 3.86 2.93 12.13
CA GLN A 575 3.09 3.63 11.09
C GLN A 575 3.40 3.19 9.66
N LEU A 576 4.64 3.36 9.16
CA LEU A 576 5.07 2.97 7.80
C LEU A 576 6.34 2.10 7.88
N PHE A 577 6.48 1.10 6.99
CA PHE A 577 7.68 0.24 6.94
C PHE A 577 8.91 0.92 6.32
N PHE A 578 8.73 2.11 5.74
CA PHE A 578 9.76 2.83 5.00
C PHE A 578 9.69 4.34 5.27
N LYS A 579 10.84 5.01 5.12
CA LYS A 579 10.96 6.47 5.07
C LYS A 579 11.17 6.92 3.63
N TYR A 580 10.78 8.15 3.32
CA TYR A 580 11.03 8.83 2.05
C TYR A 580 11.07 10.34 2.27
N ASP A 581 11.71 11.08 1.36
CA ASP A 581 11.73 12.55 1.41
C ASP A 581 10.60 13.16 0.60
N HIS A 582 10.48 12.77 -0.67
CA HIS A 582 9.45 13.27 -1.58
C HIS A 582 8.89 12.14 -2.43
N PHE A 583 7.63 12.27 -2.83
CA PHE A 583 7.03 11.41 -3.83
C PHE A 583 6.15 12.23 -4.78
N GLY A 584 5.86 11.63 -5.94
CA GLY A 584 4.87 12.16 -6.85
C GLY A 584 4.29 11.06 -7.71
N LEU A 585 3.09 11.32 -8.21
CA LEU A 585 2.40 10.42 -9.13
C LEU A 585 1.66 11.22 -10.20
N SER A 586 1.51 10.61 -11.37
CA SER A 586 0.59 11.09 -12.40
C SER A 586 -0.11 9.91 -13.05
N PHE A 587 -1.37 10.06 -13.40
CA PHE A 587 -2.19 9.01 -14.00
C PHE A 587 -3.14 9.59 -15.04
N ARG A 588 -3.71 8.73 -15.88
CA ARG A 588 -4.64 9.12 -16.94
C ARG A 588 -5.85 8.19 -16.98
N ASP A 589 -6.96 8.70 -17.47
CA ASP A 589 -8.17 7.94 -17.77
C ASP A 589 -8.65 7.10 -16.57
N PHE A 590 -8.73 7.73 -15.41
CA PHE A 590 -9.29 7.12 -14.20
C PHE A 590 -10.81 7.11 -14.33
N ASP A 591 -11.43 5.94 -14.24
CA ASP A 591 -12.87 5.74 -14.38
C ASP A 591 -13.29 4.60 -13.47
N ASN A 592 -13.79 4.95 -12.29
CA ASN A 592 -14.08 4.00 -11.22
C ASN A 592 -15.34 4.39 -10.45
N TYR A 593 -16.06 3.38 -9.94
CA TYR A 593 -17.06 3.61 -8.91
C TYR A 593 -16.39 3.80 -7.55
N LEU A 594 -16.92 4.70 -6.72
CA LEU A 594 -16.54 4.82 -5.32
C LEU A 594 -17.07 3.61 -4.51
N PRO A 595 -16.47 3.30 -3.35
CA PRO A 595 -16.99 2.28 -2.43
C PRO A 595 -18.48 2.50 -2.14
N GLY A 596 -19.29 1.44 -2.25
CA GLY A 596 -20.76 1.52 -2.16
C GLY A 596 -21.48 1.58 -3.51
N LYS A 597 -20.77 1.84 -4.63
CA LYS A 597 -21.27 1.81 -6.02
C LYS A 597 -22.34 2.84 -6.37
N ASP A 598 -22.59 3.83 -5.53
CA ASP A 598 -23.59 4.87 -5.81
C ASP A 598 -23.05 6.03 -6.64
N LEU A 599 -21.72 6.19 -6.70
CA LEU A 599 -21.03 7.30 -7.35
C LEU A 599 -19.92 6.80 -8.28
N ARG A 600 -19.89 7.28 -9.51
CA ARG A 600 -18.82 7.07 -10.50
C ARG A 600 -17.96 8.33 -10.60
N VAL A 601 -16.65 8.17 -10.53
CA VAL A 601 -15.65 9.23 -10.68
C VAL A 601 -14.86 8.99 -11.95
N THR A 602 -14.86 9.97 -12.84
CA THR A 602 -13.98 10.01 -14.01
C THR A 602 -13.01 11.17 -13.91
N ILE A 603 -11.75 10.94 -14.26
CA ILE A 603 -10.69 11.94 -14.26
C ILE A 603 -9.81 11.67 -15.49
N ARG A 604 -9.71 12.63 -16.42
CA ARG A 604 -8.87 12.46 -17.62
C ARG A 604 -7.38 12.45 -17.28
N LYS A 605 -6.92 13.38 -16.44
CA LYS A 605 -5.52 13.45 -15.99
C LYS A 605 -5.44 13.84 -14.52
N GLY A 606 -4.66 13.11 -13.74
CA GLY A 606 -4.35 13.45 -12.36
C GLY A 606 -2.85 13.54 -12.14
N SER A 607 -2.42 14.47 -11.28
CA SER A 607 -1.02 14.61 -10.90
C SER A 607 -0.89 15.12 -9.47
N LEU A 608 0.11 14.62 -8.75
CA LEU A 608 0.44 14.95 -7.37
C LEU A 608 1.97 15.01 -7.25
N SER A 609 2.50 16.04 -6.60
CA SER A 609 3.92 16.09 -6.25
C SER A 609 4.12 16.77 -4.91
N THR A 610 4.80 16.08 -3.98
CA THR A 610 5.18 16.68 -2.70
C THR A 610 6.40 17.58 -2.80
N VAL A 611 7.15 17.53 -3.91
CA VAL A 611 8.32 18.41 -4.15
C VAL A 611 7.86 19.86 -4.27
N ASN A 612 6.79 20.08 -5.05
CA ASN A 612 6.24 21.41 -5.32
C ASN A 612 4.91 21.64 -4.56
N GLY A 613 4.43 20.66 -3.79
CA GLY A 613 3.21 20.74 -2.99
C GLY A 613 1.92 20.92 -3.79
N PHE A 614 1.81 20.37 -5.01
CA PHE A 614 0.60 20.51 -5.84
C PHE A 614 -0.12 19.19 -6.05
N PHE A 615 -1.45 19.27 -6.21
CA PHE A 615 -2.31 18.23 -6.75
C PHE A 615 -3.23 18.84 -7.77
N ARG A 616 -3.35 18.21 -8.93
CA ARG A 616 -4.13 18.72 -10.05
C ARG A 616 -4.90 17.59 -10.70
N LEU A 617 -6.21 17.76 -10.83
CA LEU A 617 -7.09 16.88 -11.59
C LEU A 617 -7.71 17.67 -12.74
N GLN A 618 -7.69 17.10 -13.94
CA GLN A 618 -8.25 17.70 -15.15
C GLN A 618 -9.44 16.87 -15.64
N ASP A 619 -10.48 17.58 -16.07
CA ASP A 619 -11.72 17.01 -16.60
C ASP A 619 -12.32 15.97 -15.64
N VAL A 620 -12.69 16.44 -14.45
CA VAL A 620 -13.27 15.61 -13.39
C VAL A 620 -14.78 15.54 -13.58
N THR A 621 -15.35 14.35 -13.55
CA THR A 621 -16.80 14.16 -13.42
C THR A 621 -17.11 13.23 -12.27
N LEU A 622 -18.08 13.61 -11.45
CA LEU A 622 -18.70 12.79 -10.42
C LEU A 622 -20.16 12.60 -10.81
N ALA A 623 -20.62 11.36 -11.00
CA ALA A 623 -21.98 11.06 -11.41
C ALA A 623 -22.60 9.97 -10.52
N ALA A 624 -23.82 10.19 -10.04
CA ALA A 624 -24.57 9.19 -9.30
C ALA A 624 -25.09 8.09 -10.23
N LYS A 625 -25.18 6.83 -9.74
CA LYS A 625 -25.60 5.66 -10.52
C LYS A 625 -27.00 5.79 -11.16
N LYS A 626 -27.89 6.59 -10.57
CA LYS A 626 -29.24 6.87 -11.07
C LYS A 626 -29.33 8.17 -11.91
N ASP A 627 -28.20 8.75 -12.31
CA ASP A 627 -28.08 10.03 -13.05
C ASP A 627 -28.82 11.23 -12.40
N SER A 628 -29.17 11.12 -11.12
CA SER A 628 -29.86 12.16 -10.36
C SER A 628 -28.97 13.35 -10.03
N ILE A 629 -27.66 13.13 -9.90
CA ILE A 629 -26.68 14.15 -9.55
C ILE A 629 -25.44 13.94 -10.40
N ARG A 630 -25.01 14.99 -11.10
CA ARG A 630 -23.74 15.03 -11.84
C ARG A 630 -23.03 16.34 -11.56
N PHE A 631 -21.77 16.24 -11.21
CA PHE A 631 -20.86 17.36 -11.05
C PHE A 631 -19.71 17.19 -12.04
N SER A 632 -19.33 18.24 -12.75
CA SER A 632 -18.16 18.24 -13.61
C SER A 632 -17.38 19.54 -13.50
N THR A 633 -16.06 19.45 -13.60
CA THR A 633 -15.19 20.63 -13.63
C THR A 633 -13.98 20.36 -14.51
N PRO A 634 -13.53 21.34 -15.32
CA PRO A 634 -12.33 21.18 -16.13
C PRO A 634 -11.06 21.07 -15.28
N LEU A 635 -11.05 21.63 -14.06
CA LEU A 635 -9.85 21.70 -13.24
C LEU A 635 -10.16 21.78 -11.74
N ILE A 636 -9.59 20.82 -11.00
CA ILE A 636 -9.41 20.90 -9.54
C ILE A 636 -7.92 21.05 -9.26
N SER A 637 -7.55 22.07 -8.48
CA SER A 637 -6.16 22.34 -8.11
C SER A 637 -6.05 22.50 -6.59
N LEU A 638 -5.09 21.81 -5.98
CA LEU A 638 -4.68 22.05 -4.61
C LEU A 638 -3.21 22.48 -4.59
N ALA A 639 -2.91 23.51 -3.80
CA ALA A 639 -1.57 24.04 -3.59
C ALA A 639 -1.19 23.98 -2.10
N GLY A 640 0.11 23.85 -1.83
CA GLY A 640 0.65 23.80 -0.47
C GLY A 640 0.27 22.54 0.30
N ILE A 641 0.23 21.39 -0.38
CA ILE A 641 -0.15 20.12 0.25
C ILE A 641 0.87 19.73 1.32
N ARG A 642 0.36 19.57 2.54
CA ARG A 642 1.10 19.15 3.73
C ARG A 642 0.56 17.80 4.18
N ILE A 643 1.31 16.74 3.87
CA ILE A 643 1.07 15.39 4.38
C ILE A 643 2.12 15.16 5.48
N PRO A 644 1.72 14.97 6.75
CA PRO A 644 2.68 14.68 7.82
C PRO A 644 3.50 13.43 7.47
N LYS A 645 4.83 13.48 7.67
CA LYS A 645 5.77 12.43 7.23
C LYS A 645 5.42 11.01 7.69
N ASN A 646 4.56 10.86 8.72
CA ASN A 646 4.18 9.56 9.28
C ASN A 646 2.65 9.34 9.44
N SER A 647 1.77 10.11 8.80
CA SER A 647 0.30 9.91 8.93
C SER A 647 -0.42 9.90 7.59
N ILE A 648 -1.17 8.84 7.31
CA ILE A 648 -2.06 8.71 6.14
C ILE A 648 -3.48 9.23 6.42
N TYR A 649 -3.78 9.64 7.66
CA TYR A 649 -5.11 10.09 8.08
C TYR A 649 -5.26 11.61 8.13
N GLN A 650 -4.17 12.34 7.89
CA GLN A 650 -4.13 13.79 7.99
C GLN A 650 -3.68 14.39 6.65
N ILE A 651 -4.45 15.34 6.16
CA ILE A 651 -4.10 16.12 4.97
C ILE A 651 -4.41 17.59 5.22
N GLY A 652 -3.40 18.43 5.00
CA GLY A 652 -3.55 19.87 4.95
C GLY A 652 -3.21 20.41 3.57
N PHE A 653 -3.83 21.52 3.17
CA PHE A 653 -3.45 22.26 1.98
C PHE A 653 -3.74 23.75 2.16
N ASP A 654 -2.91 24.58 1.55
CA ASP A 654 -2.97 26.04 1.68
C ASP A 654 -4.13 26.59 0.87
N ARG A 655 -4.38 26.04 -0.31
CA ARG A 655 -5.44 26.49 -1.21
C ARG A 655 -6.02 25.35 -2.04
N PHE A 656 -7.34 25.31 -2.14
CA PHE A 656 -8.09 24.49 -3.09
C PHE A 656 -8.83 25.43 -4.02
N ASP A 657 -8.68 25.26 -5.33
CA ASP A 657 -9.40 25.99 -6.36
C ASP A 657 -10.18 25.00 -7.24
N LEU A 658 -11.44 25.33 -7.46
CA LEU A 658 -12.34 24.70 -8.42
C LEU A 658 -12.85 25.79 -9.35
N SER A 659 -12.49 25.67 -10.62
CA SER A 659 -12.85 26.62 -11.67
C SER A 659 -13.89 26.02 -12.60
N ASP A 660 -14.85 26.84 -13.04
CA ASP A 660 -15.86 26.51 -14.05
C ASP A 660 -16.57 25.19 -13.73
N GLY A 661 -16.97 25.03 -12.47
CA GLY A 661 -17.75 23.89 -12.02
C GLY A 661 -19.17 23.95 -12.56
N ASP A 662 -19.60 22.84 -13.16
CA ASP A 662 -20.97 22.61 -13.57
C ASP A 662 -21.59 21.56 -12.65
N PHE A 663 -22.73 21.91 -12.06
CA PHE A 663 -23.53 21.01 -11.23
C PHE A 663 -24.89 20.83 -11.88
N SER A 664 -25.30 19.59 -12.16
CA SER A 664 -26.64 19.28 -12.64
C SER A 664 -27.33 18.27 -11.75
N MET A 665 -28.59 18.53 -11.44
CA MET A 665 -29.44 17.63 -10.68
C MET A 665 -30.68 17.32 -11.50
N SER A 666 -31.06 16.04 -11.55
CA SER A 666 -32.27 15.58 -12.21
C SER A 666 -33.20 14.93 -11.18
N TRP A 667 -34.50 15.24 -11.28
CA TRP A 667 -35.54 14.64 -10.44
C TRP A 667 -36.78 14.32 -11.27
N GLY A 668 -37.41 13.20 -10.91
CA GLY A 668 -38.64 12.67 -11.49
C GLY A 668 -38.98 11.35 -10.82
N SER A 669 -40.28 11.03 -10.71
CA SER A 669 -40.70 9.65 -10.45
C SER A 669 -40.65 8.86 -11.76
N ASP A 670 -40.63 7.52 -11.71
CA ASP A 670 -40.60 6.62 -12.88
C ASP A 670 -41.71 6.90 -13.93
N THR A 671 -42.70 7.74 -13.58
CA THR A 671 -43.86 8.11 -14.38
C THR A 671 -43.93 9.59 -14.81
N THR A 672 -42.96 10.45 -14.44
CA THR A 672 -42.96 11.88 -14.78
C THR A 672 -41.69 12.35 -15.50
N ILE A 673 -41.82 13.42 -16.30
CA ILE A 673 -40.76 14.03 -17.11
C ILE A 673 -39.55 14.37 -16.22
N LEU A 674 -38.38 13.80 -16.54
CA LEU A 674 -37.09 14.14 -15.96
C LEU A 674 -36.81 15.64 -16.20
N ARG A 675 -36.89 16.45 -15.14
CA ARG A 675 -36.40 17.83 -15.20
C ARG A 675 -34.95 17.82 -14.74
N THR A 676 -34.07 18.38 -15.57
CA THR A 676 -32.66 18.60 -15.25
C THR A 676 -32.46 20.09 -15.03
N GLU A 677 -32.01 20.47 -13.84
CA GLU A 677 -31.53 21.83 -13.59
C GLU A 677 -30.00 21.78 -13.52
N SER A 678 -29.35 22.78 -14.09
CA SER A 678 -27.89 22.89 -14.09
C SER A 678 -27.44 24.27 -13.64
N GLN A 679 -26.59 24.32 -12.62
CA GLN A 679 -25.81 25.48 -12.26
C GLN A 679 -24.47 25.42 -12.99
N LYS A 680 -24.11 26.52 -13.65
CA LYS A 680 -22.83 26.67 -14.36
C LYS A 680 -21.97 27.74 -13.71
N ASP A 681 -20.72 27.79 -14.13
CA ASP A 681 -19.75 28.83 -13.77
C ASP A 681 -19.51 28.93 -12.25
N ILE A 682 -19.53 27.80 -11.53
CA ILE A 682 -19.22 27.75 -10.10
C ILE A 682 -17.71 27.94 -9.92
N GLN A 683 -17.33 29.00 -9.22
CA GLN A 683 -15.96 29.24 -8.77
C GLN A 683 -15.90 29.09 -7.26
N LEU A 684 -15.10 28.14 -6.78
CA LEU A 684 -14.92 27.84 -5.37
C LEU A 684 -13.45 27.86 -5.03
N ALA A 685 -13.08 28.65 -4.01
CA ALA A 685 -11.76 28.58 -3.39
C ALA A 685 -11.88 28.35 -1.88
N LEU A 686 -11.06 27.44 -1.35
CA LEU A 686 -10.91 27.20 0.08
C LEU A 686 -9.47 27.49 0.47
N GLU A 687 -9.27 28.18 1.58
CA GLU A 687 -7.93 28.49 2.09
C GLU A 687 -7.68 27.84 3.46
N ASN A 688 -6.46 27.37 3.68
CA ASN A 688 -5.98 26.75 4.93
C ASN A 688 -6.88 25.61 5.42
N VAL A 689 -7.07 24.59 4.58
CA VAL A 689 -7.88 23.43 4.93
C VAL A 689 -7.02 22.38 5.63
N PHE A 690 -7.53 21.84 6.73
CA PHE A 690 -6.92 20.70 7.42
C PHE A 690 -7.98 19.67 7.79
N VAL A 691 -7.72 18.42 7.43
CA VAL A 691 -8.61 17.28 7.69
C VAL A 691 -7.85 16.22 8.48
N ASP A 692 -8.43 15.79 9.61
CA ASP A 692 -7.96 14.64 10.38
C ASP A 692 -9.08 13.58 10.40
N LEU A 693 -8.89 12.52 9.61
CA LEU A 693 -9.86 11.43 9.47
C LEU A 693 -9.97 10.58 10.74
N LYS A 694 -8.92 10.53 11.58
CA LYS A 694 -8.93 9.76 12.83
C LYS A 694 -9.74 10.49 13.91
N LYS A 695 -9.58 11.81 14.00
CA LYS A 695 -10.35 12.67 14.92
C LYS A 695 -11.70 13.09 14.34
N LYS A 696 -11.95 12.86 13.05
CA LYS A 696 -13.12 13.36 12.30
C LYS A 696 -13.28 14.88 12.40
N THR A 697 -12.15 15.60 12.39
CA THR A 697 -12.13 17.07 12.48
C THR A 697 -11.81 17.70 11.13
N PHE A 698 -12.49 18.81 10.83
CA PHE A 698 -12.30 19.63 9.64
C PHE A 698 -12.06 21.08 10.07
N GLN A 699 -11.00 21.69 9.57
CA GLN A 699 -10.66 23.09 9.79
C GLN A 699 -10.57 23.80 8.44
N LEU A 700 -11.03 25.06 8.41
CA LEU A 700 -11.10 25.91 7.23
C LEU A 700 -10.73 27.34 7.64
N GLY A 701 -9.83 27.98 6.90
CA GLY A 701 -9.45 29.38 7.13
C GLY A 701 -10.39 30.36 6.43
N ASP A 702 -10.57 30.23 5.11
CA ASP A 702 -11.44 31.10 4.30
C ASP A 702 -12.21 30.30 3.23
N LEU A 703 -13.35 30.84 2.82
CA LEU A 703 -14.22 30.31 1.77
C LEU A 703 -14.57 31.44 0.80
N GLN A 704 -14.23 31.24 -0.48
CA GLN A 704 -14.65 32.11 -1.56
C GLN A 704 -15.57 31.33 -2.50
N LEU A 705 -16.75 31.88 -2.75
CA LEU A 705 -17.73 31.28 -3.64
C LEU A 705 -18.30 32.35 -4.56
N GLN A 706 -18.19 32.15 -5.86
CA GLN A 706 -18.81 32.99 -6.87
C GLN A 706 -19.61 32.14 -7.83
N THR A 707 -20.83 32.59 -8.11
CA THR A 707 -21.71 32.00 -9.12
C THR A 707 -22.75 33.03 -9.55
N LYS A 708 -23.41 32.78 -10.68
CA LYS A 708 -24.43 33.67 -11.26
C LYS A 708 -25.60 32.86 -11.78
N ASP A 709 -26.72 33.54 -12.01
CA ASP A 709 -27.91 32.97 -12.64
C ASP A 709 -28.42 31.69 -11.94
N ILE A 710 -28.38 31.68 -10.59
CA ILE A 710 -28.91 30.57 -9.80
C ILE A 710 -30.42 30.49 -10.01
N ASP A 711 -30.94 29.31 -10.31
CA ASP A 711 -32.37 29.05 -10.44
C ASP A 711 -32.74 27.73 -9.76
N ILE A 712 -33.34 27.82 -8.57
CA ILE A 712 -33.65 26.67 -7.72
C ILE A 712 -35.18 26.51 -7.61
N PRO A 713 -35.74 25.36 -7.99
CA PRO A 713 -37.16 25.08 -7.78
C PRO A 713 -37.45 24.78 -6.31
N LEU A 714 -38.52 25.38 -5.79
CA LEU A 714 -39.01 25.21 -4.43
C LEU A 714 -40.48 24.76 -4.47
N ASP A 715 -40.96 24.23 -3.34
CA ASP A 715 -42.34 23.71 -3.20
C ASP A 715 -42.74 22.78 -4.35
N ASN A 716 -41.94 21.74 -4.62
CA ASN A 716 -42.18 20.80 -5.73
C ASN A 716 -42.34 21.47 -7.12
N GLY A 717 -41.69 22.62 -7.33
CA GLY A 717 -41.70 23.36 -8.59
C GLY A 717 -42.83 24.38 -8.73
N PHE A 718 -43.59 24.66 -7.67
CA PHE A 718 -44.58 25.74 -7.62
C PHE A 718 -43.95 27.13 -7.44
N TYR A 719 -42.68 27.18 -7.01
CA TYR A 719 -41.85 28.37 -6.96
C TYR A 719 -40.48 28.10 -7.57
N ARG A 720 -39.84 29.17 -8.03
CA ARG A 720 -38.43 29.21 -8.44
C ARG A 720 -37.76 30.36 -7.71
N LEU A 721 -36.68 30.08 -7.01
CA LEU A 721 -35.79 31.07 -6.40
C LEU A 721 -34.68 31.38 -7.40
N LYS A 722 -34.71 32.59 -7.93
CA LYS A 722 -33.69 33.10 -8.84
C LYS A 722 -32.75 34.03 -8.10
N ILE A 723 -31.45 33.91 -8.34
CA ILE A 723 -30.43 34.83 -7.80
C ILE A 723 -29.50 35.18 -8.96
N GLY A 724 -29.45 36.46 -9.34
CA GLY A 724 -28.63 36.91 -10.48
C GLY A 724 -27.13 36.77 -10.21
N GLY A 725 -26.68 37.11 -9.01
CA GLY A 725 -25.28 36.97 -8.61
C GLY A 725 -25.13 36.59 -7.14
N LEU A 726 -24.20 35.68 -6.86
CA LEU A 726 -23.75 35.33 -5.52
C LEU A 726 -22.23 35.52 -5.45
N ASP A 727 -21.79 36.33 -4.50
CA ASP A 727 -20.38 36.59 -4.25
C ASP A 727 -20.09 36.52 -2.74
N LEU A 728 -19.35 35.49 -2.33
CA LEU A 728 -18.84 35.31 -0.99
C LEU A 728 -17.32 35.50 -1.03
N ARG A 729 -16.82 36.56 -0.41
CA ARG A 729 -15.38 36.87 -0.30
C ARG A 729 -15.07 37.60 1.01
N LYS A 730 -13.96 37.24 1.67
CA LYS A 730 -13.44 37.93 2.86
C LYS A 730 -14.50 38.16 3.94
N SER A 731 -15.24 37.11 4.28
CA SER A 731 -16.33 37.15 5.27
C SER A 731 -17.54 38.04 4.89
N GLY A 732 -17.64 38.51 3.64
CA GLY A 732 -18.82 39.21 3.13
C GLY A 732 -19.58 38.36 2.13
N LEU A 733 -20.91 38.27 2.27
CA LEU A 733 -21.79 37.65 1.28
C LEU A 733 -22.63 38.73 0.61
N ARG A 734 -22.66 38.73 -0.72
CA ARG A 734 -23.51 39.58 -1.54
C ARG A 734 -24.39 38.71 -2.43
N LEU A 735 -25.70 38.96 -2.39
CA LEU A 735 -26.68 38.40 -3.33
C LEU A 735 -27.32 39.55 -4.10
N ASP A 736 -27.35 39.47 -5.43
CA ASP A 736 -27.97 40.47 -6.29
C ASP A 736 -29.18 39.86 -7.03
N HIS A 737 -30.24 40.66 -7.17
CA HIS A 737 -31.46 40.32 -7.90
C HIS A 737 -32.09 38.99 -7.44
N VAL A 738 -32.40 38.88 -6.15
CA VAL A 738 -33.10 37.70 -5.61
C VAL A 738 -34.58 37.79 -5.99
N HIS A 739 -35.13 36.77 -6.64
CA HIS A 739 -36.53 36.72 -7.06
C HIS A 739 -37.14 35.36 -6.75
N LEU A 740 -38.05 35.31 -5.78
CA LEU A 740 -38.92 34.17 -5.56
C LEU A 740 -40.17 34.35 -6.43
N VAL A 741 -40.33 33.51 -7.44
CA VAL A 741 -41.40 33.65 -8.45
C VAL A 741 -42.09 32.33 -8.71
N SER A 742 -43.41 32.34 -8.88
CA SER A 742 -44.11 31.16 -9.37
C SER A 742 -44.02 31.06 -10.90
N PRO A 743 -43.80 29.86 -11.47
CA PRO A 743 -43.94 29.66 -12.91
C PRO A 743 -45.40 29.74 -13.38
N TYR A 744 -46.38 29.83 -12.45
CA TYR A 744 -47.80 30.00 -12.74
C TYR A 744 -48.26 31.44 -12.51
N SER A 745 -49.22 31.91 -13.29
CA SER A 745 -49.89 33.18 -13.00
C SER A 745 -50.64 33.13 -11.67
N LYS A 746 -50.90 34.30 -11.07
CA LYS A 746 -51.61 34.47 -9.79
C LYS A 746 -52.83 33.54 -9.62
N MET A 747 -53.70 33.50 -10.63
CA MET A 747 -54.95 32.72 -10.58
C MET A 747 -54.70 31.23 -10.84
N GLU A 748 -53.84 30.88 -11.80
CA GLU A 748 -53.51 29.48 -12.07
C GLU A 748 -52.84 28.80 -10.88
N PHE A 749 -51.94 29.52 -10.20
CA PHE A 749 -51.30 29.04 -8.97
C PHE A 749 -52.33 28.67 -7.91
N ALA A 750 -53.28 29.57 -7.63
CA ALA A 750 -54.28 29.36 -6.60
C ALA A 750 -55.08 28.07 -6.80
N TYR A 751 -55.38 27.68 -8.04
CA TYR A 751 -56.11 26.45 -8.35
C TYR A 751 -55.24 25.20 -8.49
N LYS A 752 -53.95 25.34 -8.86
CA LYS A 752 -53.04 24.20 -9.08
C LYS A 752 -52.28 23.78 -7.82
N GLN A 753 -52.02 24.69 -6.89
CA GLN A 753 -51.25 24.38 -5.68
C GLN A 753 -52.06 23.42 -4.79
N PRO A 754 -51.52 22.22 -4.41
CA PRO A 754 -52.32 21.16 -3.79
C PRO A 754 -52.95 21.51 -2.44
N LYS A 755 -52.36 22.47 -1.72
CA LYS A 755 -52.80 22.97 -0.42
C LYS A 755 -53.51 24.33 -0.52
N HIS A 756 -53.72 24.84 -1.74
CA HIS A 756 -54.32 26.14 -2.03
C HIS A 756 -53.73 27.29 -1.20
N GLN A 757 -52.40 27.28 -1.05
CA GLN A 757 -51.68 28.35 -0.36
C GLN A 757 -51.78 29.68 -1.11
N ASP A 758 -51.54 30.78 -0.39
CA ASP A 758 -51.49 32.11 -0.99
C ASP A 758 -50.34 32.21 -2.00
N TRP A 759 -50.56 32.95 -3.08
CA TRP A 759 -49.53 33.22 -4.09
C TRP A 759 -48.60 34.33 -3.60
N PHE A 760 -47.30 34.18 -3.82
CA PHE A 760 -46.28 35.17 -3.49
C PHE A 760 -45.39 35.51 -4.70
N ASP A 761 -44.93 36.75 -4.78
CA ASP A 761 -43.81 37.17 -5.63
C ASP A 761 -42.93 38.09 -4.80
N VAL A 762 -41.67 37.70 -4.60
CA VAL A 762 -40.72 38.42 -3.74
C VAL A 762 -39.51 38.80 -4.55
N LYS A 763 -39.31 40.10 -4.76
CA LYS A 763 -38.11 40.65 -5.40
C LYS A 763 -37.27 41.37 -4.36
N VAL A 764 -35.97 41.17 -4.39
CA VAL A 764 -34.99 41.86 -3.56
C VAL A 764 -33.84 42.31 -4.46
N GLY A 765 -33.55 43.61 -4.45
CA GLY A 765 -32.46 44.17 -5.26
C GLY A 765 -31.10 43.65 -4.79
N ASN A 766 -30.80 43.82 -3.51
CA ASN A 766 -29.51 43.41 -2.94
C ASN A 766 -29.65 42.90 -1.49
N VAL A 767 -28.92 41.82 -1.19
CA VAL A 767 -28.71 41.33 0.18
C VAL A 767 -27.22 41.35 0.46
N ARG A 768 -26.81 41.99 1.56
CA ARG A 768 -25.41 42.05 2.00
C ARG A 768 -25.27 41.53 3.43
N LEU A 769 -24.35 40.60 3.65
CA LEU A 769 -23.92 40.17 4.96
C LEU A 769 -22.44 40.55 5.13
N ASN A 770 -22.06 41.01 6.33
CA ASN A 770 -20.68 41.28 6.70
C ASN A 770 -20.28 40.47 7.94
N ASP A 771 -18.97 40.28 8.08
CA ASP A 771 -18.33 39.59 9.20
C ASP A 771 -18.95 38.20 9.44
N VAL A 772 -19.17 37.47 8.33
CA VAL A 772 -19.68 36.11 8.33
C VAL A 772 -18.61 35.18 8.88
N ASP A 773 -18.85 34.60 10.06
CA ASP A 773 -17.96 33.61 10.68
C ASP A 773 -18.15 32.22 10.05
N ILE A 774 -17.67 32.07 8.81
CA ILE A 774 -17.70 30.79 8.08
C ILE A 774 -16.91 29.69 8.84
N PRO A 775 -15.67 29.92 9.30
CA PRO A 775 -14.93 28.91 10.08
C PRO A 775 -15.67 28.48 11.35
N GLY A 776 -16.24 29.43 12.09
CA GLY A 776 -17.08 29.18 13.26
C GLY A 776 -18.29 28.33 12.91
N TYR A 777 -19.01 28.65 11.84
CA TYR A 777 -20.18 27.88 11.39
C TYR A 777 -19.85 26.39 11.14
N PHE A 778 -18.73 26.08 10.47
CA PHE A 778 -18.35 24.68 10.23
C PHE A 778 -17.99 23.92 11.52
N SER A 779 -17.50 24.62 12.56
CA SER A 779 -17.07 24.03 13.83
C SER A 779 -18.18 23.94 14.90
N THR A 780 -19.01 24.97 15.08
CA THR A 780 -20.03 25.06 16.15
C THR A 780 -21.46 24.88 15.63
N LYS A 781 -21.68 24.90 14.31
CA LYS A 781 -23.02 24.95 13.67
C LYS A 781 -23.83 26.19 14.05
N GLU A 782 -23.18 27.24 14.53
CA GLU A 782 -23.78 28.55 14.79
C GLU A 782 -23.36 29.55 13.72
N LEU A 783 -24.31 30.22 13.07
CA LEU A 783 -24.06 31.27 12.11
C LEU A 783 -23.96 32.62 12.83
N ARG A 784 -22.76 33.20 12.89
CA ARG A 784 -22.53 34.52 13.50
C ARG A 784 -22.20 35.55 12.43
N LEU A 785 -22.91 36.68 12.45
CA LEU A 785 -22.81 37.76 11.48
C LEU A 785 -22.73 39.11 12.20
N GLY A 786 -21.81 39.98 11.77
CA GLY A 786 -21.76 41.36 12.26
C GLY A 786 -22.90 42.23 11.71
N GLY A 787 -23.32 42.01 10.45
CA GLY A 787 -24.40 42.79 9.87
C GLY A 787 -25.13 42.13 8.71
N LEU A 788 -26.44 42.42 8.58
CA LEU A 788 -27.32 42.03 7.48
C LEU A 788 -28.06 43.27 6.94
N TRP A 789 -27.97 43.52 5.64
CA TRP A 789 -28.69 44.58 4.94
C TRP A 789 -29.48 44.00 3.77
N ILE A 790 -30.75 44.35 3.69
CA ILE A 790 -31.65 43.93 2.62
C ILE A 790 -32.26 45.18 1.99
N ASN A 791 -32.01 45.42 0.72
CA ASN A 791 -32.44 46.64 0.03
C ASN A 791 -33.37 46.31 -1.15
N ASP A 792 -34.29 47.24 -1.42
CA ASP A 792 -35.19 47.24 -2.57
C ASP A 792 -36.04 45.98 -2.65
N VAL A 793 -36.92 45.84 -1.66
CA VAL A 793 -37.74 44.64 -1.51
C VAL A 793 -39.17 44.92 -1.95
N LEU A 794 -39.71 44.11 -2.84
CA LEU A 794 -41.11 44.11 -3.24
C LEU A 794 -41.73 42.75 -2.94
N LEU A 795 -42.65 42.71 -1.97
CA LEU A 795 -43.44 41.53 -1.61
C LEU A 795 -44.86 41.71 -2.14
N GLN A 796 -45.27 40.85 -3.06
CA GLN A 796 -46.65 40.77 -3.53
C GLN A 796 -47.29 39.49 -3.03
N ASN A 797 -48.52 39.58 -2.55
CA ASN A 797 -49.29 38.43 -2.09
C ASN A 797 -50.72 38.47 -2.65
N LEU A 798 -51.24 37.31 -3.06
CA LEU A 798 -52.65 37.15 -3.42
C LEU A 798 -53.26 35.98 -2.64
N LYS A 799 -54.34 36.28 -1.92
CA LYS A 799 -55.20 35.29 -1.27
C LYS A 799 -56.51 35.12 -2.03
N ASN A 800 -56.80 33.90 -2.50
CA ASN A 800 -58.06 33.59 -3.19
C ASN A 800 -59.03 32.85 -2.27
N ARG A 801 -60.03 33.54 -1.71
CA ARG A 801 -61.00 32.94 -0.78
C ARG A 801 -62.14 32.19 -1.46
N LYS A 802 -62.20 32.15 -2.78
CA LYS A 802 -63.20 31.33 -3.50
C LYS A 802 -62.93 29.83 -3.36
N ILE A 803 -61.70 29.46 -3.00
CA ILE A 803 -61.29 28.07 -2.81
C ILE A 803 -61.32 27.76 -1.30
N PRO A 804 -62.17 26.83 -0.84
CA PRO A 804 -62.20 26.44 0.56
C PRO A 804 -60.95 25.60 0.89
N VAL A 805 -60.19 26.04 1.90
CA VAL A 805 -58.99 25.35 2.41
C VAL A 805 -59.31 24.73 3.76
N GLU A 806 -58.74 23.55 4.05
CA GLU A 806 -58.89 22.93 5.37
C GLU A 806 -58.18 23.75 6.46
N PRO A 807 -58.84 23.99 7.62
CA PRO A 807 -58.22 24.71 8.72
C PRO A 807 -56.99 23.96 9.25
N HIS A 808 -55.85 24.62 9.30
CA HIS A 808 -54.63 24.12 9.94
C HIS A 808 -54.08 25.21 10.86
N ILE A 809 -53.42 24.79 11.95
CA ILE A 809 -52.84 25.73 12.92
C ILE A 809 -51.68 26.48 12.23
N VAL A 810 -51.75 27.80 12.23
CA VAL A 810 -50.72 28.68 11.68
C VAL A 810 -49.87 29.22 12.83
N PRO A 811 -48.55 28.96 12.89
CA PRO A 811 -47.71 29.47 13.97
C PRO A 811 -47.54 31.00 13.91
N MET A 812 -47.08 31.61 15.01
CA MET A 812 -46.63 33.00 15.03
C MET A 812 -45.32 33.16 14.27
N ILE A 813 -45.06 34.37 13.75
CA ILE A 813 -43.85 34.64 12.95
C ILE A 813 -42.56 34.35 13.74
N TYR A 814 -42.51 34.70 15.03
CA TYR A 814 -41.34 34.44 15.89
C TYR A 814 -41.12 32.95 16.17
N GLU A 815 -42.16 32.12 16.19
CA GLU A 815 -41.99 30.66 16.36
C GLU A 815 -41.23 30.05 15.17
N GLY A 816 -41.37 30.64 13.98
CA GLY A 816 -40.58 30.26 12.81
C GLY A 816 -39.09 30.57 12.99
N LEU A 817 -38.75 31.73 13.58
CA LEU A 817 -37.36 32.10 13.89
C LEU A 817 -36.78 31.17 14.96
N GLN A 818 -37.56 30.85 15.99
CA GLN A 818 -37.18 29.96 17.09
C GLN A 818 -36.92 28.53 16.61
N LYS A 819 -37.72 28.03 15.64
CA LYS A 819 -37.61 26.68 15.08
C LYS A 819 -36.70 26.60 13.84
N ALA A 820 -36.01 27.69 13.50
CA ALA A 820 -35.14 27.69 12.33
C ALA A 820 -34.05 26.60 12.45
N PRO A 821 -33.76 25.83 11.39
CA PRO A 821 -32.82 24.71 11.44
C PRO A 821 -31.36 25.14 11.66
N VAL A 822 -31.08 26.44 11.53
CA VAL A 822 -29.76 27.03 11.77
C VAL A 822 -29.84 27.90 13.01
N ARG A 823 -28.93 27.67 13.97
CA ARG A 823 -28.75 28.59 15.11
C ARG A 823 -27.96 29.79 14.64
N PHE A 824 -28.47 31.00 14.85
CA PHE A 824 -27.85 32.22 14.35
C PHE A 824 -27.86 33.34 15.37
N LYS A 825 -26.87 34.23 15.26
CA LYS A 825 -26.79 35.51 15.95
C LYS A 825 -26.32 36.58 14.97
N ILE A 826 -27.09 37.65 14.85
CA ILE A 826 -26.84 38.78 13.96
C ILE A 826 -26.82 40.04 14.82
N ASP A 827 -25.69 40.75 14.83
CA ASP A 827 -25.54 41.92 15.70
C ASP A 827 -26.42 43.09 15.23
N THR A 828 -26.43 43.39 13.93
CA THR A 828 -27.30 44.40 13.32
C THR A 828 -27.98 43.87 12.06
N ALA A 829 -29.30 44.02 11.94
CA ALA A 829 -30.03 43.71 10.72
C ALA A 829 -30.87 44.90 10.29
N SER A 830 -30.91 45.21 8.99
CA SER A 830 -31.74 46.29 8.47
C SER A 830 -32.34 45.94 7.11
N VAL A 831 -33.52 46.49 6.87
CA VAL A 831 -34.23 46.43 5.60
C VAL A 831 -34.54 47.85 5.18
N ALA A 832 -34.23 48.22 3.95
CA ALA A 832 -34.53 49.53 3.39
C ALA A 832 -35.34 49.40 2.10
N ASN A 833 -36.21 50.39 1.85
CA ASN A 833 -37.08 50.43 0.68
C ASN A 833 -37.92 49.15 0.51
N PHE A 834 -38.60 48.74 1.59
CA PHE A 834 -39.50 47.58 1.64
C PHE A 834 -40.92 48.01 1.25
N SER A 835 -41.49 47.35 0.25
CA SER A 835 -42.87 47.56 -0.20
C SER A 835 -43.64 46.24 -0.18
N VAL A 836 -44.87 46.28 0.33
CA VAL A 836 -45.76 45.11 0.42
C VAL A 836 -47.08 45.43 -0.25
N VAL A 837 -47.57 44.53 -1.10
CA VAL A 837 -48.91 44.59 -1.69
C VAL A 837 -49.65 43.31 -1.38
N TYR A 838 -50.68 43.42 -0.55
CA TYR A 838 -51.61 42.36 -0.23
C TYR A 838 -52.88 42.50 -1.05
N GLU A 839 -53.24 41.45 -1.80
CA GLU A 839 -54.47 41.36 -2.56
C GLU A 839 -55.34 40.20 -2.05
N GLU A 840 -56.64 40.42 -1.89
CA GLU A 840 -57.59 39.37 -1.48
C GLU A 840 -58.79 39.33 -2.44
N LEU A 841 -59.13 38.14 -2.93
CA LEU A 841 -60.35 37.88 -3.69
C LEU A 841 -61.44 37.32 -2.74
N PRO A 842 -62.59 37.99 -2.59
CA PRO A 842 -63.65 37.56 -1.68
C PRO A 842 -64.37 36.30 -2.17
N VAL A 843 -65.05 35.61 -1.24
CA VAL A 843 -65.84 34.38 -1.53
C VAL A 843 -66.95 34.66 -2.57
N LYS A 844 -67.58 35.84 -2.48
CA LYS A 844 -68.65 36.31 -3.37
C LYS A 844 -68.20 37.67 -3.92
N GLY A 845 -67.70 37.70 -5.15
CA GLY A 845 -67.20 38.91 -5.82
C GLY A 845 -66.04 38.65 -6.78
N ASP A 846 -65.84 39.56 -7.74
CA ASP A 846 -64.82 39.44 -8.80
C ASP A 846 -63.77 40.57 -8.76
N LYS A 847 -63.88 41.50 -7.81
CA LYS A 847 -62.91 42.59 -7.61
C LYS A 847 -61.95 42.23 -6.46
N LEU A 848 -60.67 42.53 -6.66
CA LEU A 848 -59.62 42.34 -5.63
C LEU A 848 -59.64 43.51 -4.64
N GLY A 849 -59.63 43.18 -3.35
CA GLY A 849 -59.30 44.14 -2.30
C GLY A 849 -57.79 44.30 -2.22
N LYS A 850 -57.29 45.53 -2.07
CA LYS A 850 -55.85 45.82 -2.02
C LYS A 850 -55.46 46.62 -0.77
N LEU A 851 -54.44 46.14 -0.08
CA LEU A 851 -53.77 46.82 1.03
C LEU A 851 -52.28 46.87 0.71
N TYR A 852 -51.67 48.04 0.78
CA TYR A 852 -50.26 48.17 0.50
C TYR A 852 -49.55 49.10 1.48
N PHE A 853 -48.27 48.80 1.68
CA PHE A 853 -47.34 49.59 2.44
C PHE A 853 -46.14 49.90 1.54
N THR A 854 -45.69 51.15 1.52
CA THR A 854 -44.57 51.60 0.68
C THR A 854 -43.49 52.27 1.53
N ASP A 855 -42.29 52.35 0.96
CA ASP A 855 -41.15 53.10 1.52
C ASP A 855 -40.80 52.67 2.96
N MET A 856 -41.02 51.40 3.30
CA MET A 856 -40.77 50.94 4.66
C MET A 856 -39.29 50.72 4.91
N ASN A 857 -38.83 51.15 6.07
CA ASN A 857 -37.51 50.87 6.60
C ASN A 857 -37.66 50.13 7.93
N GLY A 858 -36.72 49.22 8.20
CA GLY A 858 -36.73 48.41 9.42
C GLY A 858 -35.32 48.18 9.94
N GLN A 859 -35.13 48.32 11.25
CA GLN A 859 -33.89 48.02 11.94
C GLN A 859 -34.15 47.04 13.08
N PHE A 860 -33.50 45.89 13.01
CA PHE A 860 -33.50 44.88 14.05
C PHE A 860 -32.26 45.03 14.94
N SER A 861 -32.47 45.04 16.25
CA SER A 861 -31.42 44.90 17.26
C SER A 861 -31.53 43.55 17.95
N GLY A 862 -30.41 42.81 18.01
CA GLY A 862 -30.36 41.51 18.69
C GLY A 862 -31.10 40.39 17.95
N LEU A 863 -31.01 40.32 16.62
CA LEU A 863 -31.66 39.30 15.80
C LEU A 863 -30.94 37.95 16.00
N THR A 864 -31.54 37.07 16.82
CA THR A 864 -30.98 35.78 17.19
C THR A 864 -32.08 34.78 17.52
N ASN A 865 -31.82 33.49 17.31
CA ASN A 865 -32.59 32.39 17.90
C ASN A 865 -31.81 31.66 19.01
N ILE A 866 -30.65 32.18 19.40
CA ILE A 866 -29.84 31.70 20.51
C ILE A 866 -30.23 32.46 21.78
N VAL A 867 -30.90 31.77 22.69
CA VAL A 867 -31.27 32.30 24.02
C VAL A 867 -30.00 32.49 24.85
N SER A 868 -29.73 33.73 25.25
CA SER A 868 -28.56 34.10 26.07
C SER A 868 -28.93 34.42 27.52
N TYR A 869 -30.15 34.89 27.76
CA TYR A 869 -30.71 35.19 29.09
C TYR A 869 -32.25 35.07 29.05
N PRO A 870 -32.92 34.90 30.22
CA PRO A 870 -34.38 34.81 30.29
C PRO A 870 -35.07 36.08 29.78
N GLU A 871 -36.27 35.93 29.19
CA GLU A 871 -37.11 37.04 28.70
C GLU A 871 -36.42 37.93 27.63
N GLN A 872 -35.53 37.33 26.83
CA GLN A 872 -34.82 38.03 25.76
C GLN A 872 -35.76 38.35 24.57
N PHE A 873 -35.72 39.60 24.10
CA PHE A 873 -36.44 40.07 22.91
C PHE A 873 -35.50 40.38 21.73
N ILE A 874 -35.99 40.11 20.52
CA ILE A 874 -35.55 40.77 19.28
C ILE A 874 -36.39 42.04 19.16
N THR A 875 -35.77 43.20 18.99
CA THR A 875 -36.51 44.46 18.80
C THR A 875 -36.39 44.92 17.35
N LEU A 876 -37.53 45.17 16.70
CA LEU A 876 -37.65 45.76 15.37
C LEU A 876 -38.20 47.17 15.50
N HIS A 877 -37.45 48.17 15.05
CA HIS A 877 -37.95 49.51 14.79
C HIS A 877 -38.26 49.64 13.31
N ALA A 878 -39.47 50.05 12.95
CA ALA A 878 -39.88 50.21 11.56
C ALA A 878 -40.63 51.52 11.33
N ASP A 879 -40.49 52.08 10.14
CA ASP A 879 -41.25 53.22 9.64
C ASP A 879 -41.67 52.99 8.19
N GLY A 880 -42.66 53.73 7.69
CA GLY A 880 -43.07 53.71 6.29
C GLY A 880 -44.45 54.29 6.06
N ASN A 881 -45.05 54.02 4.90
CA ASN A 881 -46.34 54.60 4.50
C ASN A 881 -47.41 53.52 4.30
N LEU A 882 -48.50 53.58 5.06
CA LEU A 882 -49.72 52.80 4.83
C LEU A 882 -50.57 53.46 3.72
N MET A 883 -51.02 52.68 2.74
CA MET A 883 -51.79 53.17 1.58
C MET A 883 -51.11 54.35 0.86
N GLY A 884 -49.77 54.34 0.82
CA GLY A 884 -48.93 55.32 0.14
C GLY A 884 -48.87 56.73 0.75
N SER A 885 -49.65 57.03 1.79
CA SER A 885 -49.73 58.38 2.38
C SER A 885 -49.78 58.42 3.90
N GLY A 886 -50.14 57.32 4.56
CA GLY A 886 -50.22 57.23 6.01
C GLY A 886 -48.89 56.88 6.65
N HIS A 887 -48.07 57.89 6.95
CA HIS A 887 -46.79 57.64 7.62
C HIS A 887 -47.00 57.00 9.00
N PHE A 888 -46.29 55.89 9.25
CA PHE A 888 -46.34 55.18 10.51
C PHE A 888 -44.94 54.90 11.04
N THR A 889 -44.84 54.77 12.37
CA THR A 889 -43.68 54.21 13.08
C THR A 889 -44.15 53.07 13.97
N ALA A 890 -43.38 51.99 14.08
CA ALA A 890 -43.68 50.84 14.91
C ALA A 890 -42.43 50.29 15.61
N THR A 891 -42.59 49.82 16.85
CA THR A 891 -41.58 49.05 17.58
C THR A 891 -42.19 47.70 17.95
N TRP A 892 -41.59 46.62 17.47
CA TRP A 892 -42.04 45.25 17.71
C TRP A 892 -40.97 44.46 18.47
N GLN A 893 -41.29 44.02 19.68
CA GLN A 893 -40.46 43.15 20.49
C GLN A 893 -40.96 41.71 20.39
N LEU A 894 -40.14 40.84 19.84
CA LEU A 894 -40.42 39.43 19.56
C LEU A 894 -39.61 38.54 20.49
N PRO A 895 -40.18 37.48 21.10
CA PRO A 895 -39.45 36.66 22.04
C PRO A 895 -38.44 35.74 21.33
N VAL A 896 -37.22 35.66 21.87
CA VAL A 896 -36.18 34.71 21.42
C VAL A 896 -36.43 33.32 22.00
N ASP A 897 -36.87 33.24 23.25
CA ASP A 897 -37.10 31.99 23.96
C ASP A 897 -38.53 31.48 23.75
N SER A 898 -38.66 30.24 23.31
CA SER A 898 -39.95 29.55 23.19
C SER A 898 -40.68 29.38 24.53
N LEU A 899 -39.97 29.41 25.66
CA LEU A 899 -40.56 29.36 27.01
C LEU A 899 -41.21 30.70 27.41
N TYR A 900 -40.90 31.79 26.70
CA TYR A 900 -41.42 33.13 26.97
C TYR A 900 -42.32 33.61 25.83
N ASP A 901 -43.51 33.01 25.71
CA ASP A 901 -44.48 33.31 24.65
C ASP A 901 -45.20 34.66 24.88
N ARG A 902 -44.48 35.76 24.65
CA ARG A 902 -45.00 37.14 24.75
C ARG A 902 -44.31 38.04 23.73
N PHE A 903 -45.08 38.84 23.00
CA PHE A 903 -44.60 39.90 22.12
C PHE A 903 -45.27 41.22 22.45
N LEU A 904 -44.56 42.32 22.20
CA LEU A 904 -45.03 43.69 22.42
C LEU A 904 -44.97 44.45 21.10
N LEU A 905 -46.06 45.11 20.72
CA LEU A 905 -46.10 45.94 19.51
C LEU A 905 -46.66 47.32 19.85
N ASP A 906 -45.82 48.33 19.68
CA ASP A 906 -46.19 49.74 19.79
C ASP A 906 -46.17 50.36 18.39
N ALA A 907 -47.23 51.03 17.98
CA ALA A 907 -47.28 51.69 16.68
C ALA A 907 -48.03 53.02 16.74
N ARG A 908 -47.58 53.95 15.90
CA ARG A 908 -48.14 55.27 15.69
C ARG A 908 -48.35 55.51 14.20
N LEU A 909 -49.49 56.06 13.84
CA LEU A 909 -49.82 56.50 12.48
C LEU A 909 -50.15 57.99 12.54
N ASP A 910 -49.38 58.81 11.82
CA ASP A 910 -49.42 60.26 11.94
C ASP A 910 -50.72 60.84 11.41
N SER A 911 -51.06 60.51 10.16
CA SER A 911 -52.30 60.94 9.54
C SER A 911 -52.68 60.06 8.36
N LEU A 912 -53.97 59.78 8.15
CA LEU A 912 -54.44 58.95 7.04
C LEU A 912 -55.82 59.42 6.53
N ASP A 913 -55.94 59.57 5.21
CA ASP A 913 -57.24 59.70 4.55
C ASP A 913 -57.95 58.34 4.59
N LEU A 914 -59.02 58.23 5.35
CA LEU A 914 -59.76 56.97 5.46
C LEU A 914 -60.44 56.57 4.15
N LEU A 915 -60.60 57.48 3.17
CA LEU A 915 -61.06 57.13 1.82
C LEU A 915 -60.12 56.15 1.11
N SER A 916 -58.80 56.24 1.36
CA SER A 916 -57.81 55.33 0.76
C SER A 916 -58.10 53.86 1.07
N LEU A 917 -58.66 53.57 2.26
CA LEU A 917 -59.00 52.21 2.68
C LEU A 917 -60.11 51.57 1.82
N ASN A 918 -60.81 52.34 0.99
CA ASN A 918 -61.82 51.79 0.08
C ASN A 918 -61.26 50.80 -0.95
N GLU A 919 -59.95 50.83 -1.24
CA GLU A 919 -59.30 49.82 -2.09
C GLU A 919 -59.39 48.41 -1.49
N ILE A 920 -59.44 48.28 -0.17
CA ILE A 920 -59.66 46.99 0.53
C ILE A 920 -61.07 46.84 1.09
N VAL A 921 -61.70 47.92 1.57
CA VAL A 921 -62.99 47.85 2.26
C VAL A 921 -64.13 47.57 1.27
N LYS A 922 -64.21 48.25 0.12
CA LYS A 922 -65.31 48.05 -0.85
C LYS A 922 -65.38 46.62 -1.41
N PRO A 923 -64.25 45.97 -1.76
CA PRO A 923 -64.31 44.61 -2.29
C PRO A 923 -64.53 43.55 -1.21
N LEU A 924 -64.06 43.76 0.02
CA LEU A 924 -64.09 42.72 1.07
C LEU A 924 -65.24 42.85 2.07
N ALA A 925 -65.89 44.02 2.16
CA ALA A 925 -66.99 44.28 3.07
C ALA A 925 -68.14 45.00 2.35
N PRO A 926 -69.41 44.80 2.78
CA PRO A 926 -70.55 45.54 2.25
C PRO A 926 -70.60 46.97 2.84
N ALA A 927 -69.49 47.69 2.78
CA ALA A 927 -69.32 49.02 3.34
C ALA A 927 -68.40 49.88 2.46
N GLU A 928 -68.56 51.19 2.56
CA GLU A 928 -67.72 52.19 1.90
C GLU A 928 -67.47 53.36 2.86
N VAL A 929 -66.23 53.81 2.95
CA VAL A 929 -65.89 55.07 3.60
C VAL A 929 -66.21 56.21 2.65
N VAL A 930 -67.13 57.09 3.03
CA VAL A 930 -67.55 58.26 2.22
C VAL A 930 -66.66 59.47 2.51
N SER A 931 -66.24 59.63 3.78
CA SER A 931 -65.29 60.66 4.21
C SER A 931 -64.67 60.26 5.54
N GLY A 932 -63.49 60.79 5.87
CA GLY A 932 -62.90 60.69 7.20
C GLY A 932 -61.40 60.89 7.21
N TRP A 933 -60.89 61.54 8.25
CA TRP A 933 -59.45 61.74 8.45
C TRP A 933 -59.05 61.25 9.83
N ALA A 934 -58.09 60.32 9.91
CA ALA A 934 -57.49 59.89 11.17
C ALA A 934 -56.18 60.64 11.41
N GLN A 935 -55.89 61.00 12.65
CA GLN A 935 -54.67 61.70 13.03
C GLN A 935 -54.16 61.20 14.37
N ASP A 936 -52.84 61.00 14.47
CA ASP A 936 -52.14 60.58 15.68
C ASP A 936 -52.74 59.31 16.31
N VAL A 937 -52.94 58.29 15.48
CA VAL A 937 -53.47 57.00 15.92
C VAL A 937 -52.35 56.24 16.60
N VAL A 938 -52.54 55.86 17.85
CA VAL A 938 -51.55 55.11 18.63
C VAL A 938 -52.17 53.82 19.10
N PHE A 939 -51.47 52.70 18.92
CA PHE A 939 -51.88 51.44 19.54
C PHE A 939 -50.71 50.69 20.16
N HIS A 940 -51.03 49.99 21.24
CA HIS A 940 -50.12 49.16 22.03
C HIS A 940 -50.74 47.77 22.16
N MET A 941 -49.98 46.74 21.81
CA MET A 941 -50.38 45.34 21.95
C MET A 941 -49.42 44.60 22.86
N ASP A 942 -49.99 43.85 23.82
CA ASP A 942 -49.26 42.91 24.68
C ASP A 942 -49.93 41.54 24.53
N ALA A 943 -49.26 40.62 23.84
CA ALA A 943 -49.91 39.42 23.33
C ALA A 943 -48.98 38.20 23.30
N SER A 944 -49.59 37.01 23.33
CA SER A 944 -48.95 35.71 23.17
C SER A 944 -49.47 35.00 21.93
N SER A 945 -48.99 33.78 21.66
CA SER A 945 -49.51 32.91 20.62
C SER A 945 -50.99 32.52 20.82
N ARG A 946 -51.60 32.81 21.99
CA ARG A 946 -52.97 32.38 22.37
C ARG A 946 -53.96 33.52 22.55
N LYS A 947 -53.54 34.63 23.17
CA LYS A 947 -54.41 35.78 23.49
C LYS A 947 -53.60 37.04 23.66
N GLY A 948 -54.26 38.19 23.61
CA GLY A 948 -53.58 39.48 23.66
C GLY A 948 -54.49 40.62 24.09
N ARG A 949 -53.89 41.67 24.63
CA ARG A 949 -54.56 42.90 25.03
C ARG A 949 -54.12 44.02 24.10
N ILE A 950 -55.09 44.77 23.58
CA ILE A 950 -54.85 45.94 22.73
C ILE A 950 -55.38 47.20 23.43
N ARG A 951 -54.54 48.24 23.46
CA ARG A 951 -54.93 49.60 23.80
C ARG A 951 -54.84 50.46 22.54
N LEU A 952 -55.92 51.15 22.18
CA LEU A 952 -56.03 51.95 20.97
C LEU A 952 -56.55 53.35 21.28
N ASP A 953 -55.77 54.35 20.88
CA ASP A 953 -56.14 55.75 20.77
C ASP A 953 -56.35 56.03 19.28
N PHE A 954 -57.61 56.20 18.85
CA PHE A 954 -57.97 56.43 17.45
C PHE A 954 -58.68 57.78 17.27
N PRO A 955 -57.93 58.90 17.21
CA PRO A 955 -58.51 60.21 16.92
C PRO A 955 -58.86 60.33 15.43
N TYR A 956 -60.09 60.75 15.14
CA TYR A 956 -60.55 60.96 13.76
C TYR A 956 -61.61 62.05 13.66
N ARG A 957 -61.78 62.59 12.46
CA ARG A 957 -62.76 63.64 12.13
C ARG A 957 -63.56 63.32 10.88
N LYS A 958 -64.82 63.77 10.87
CA LYS A 958 -65.77 63.69 9.74
C LYS A 958 -65.91 62.29 9.13
N LEU A 959 -65.86 61.25 9.96
CA LEU A 959 -66.03 59.87 9.50
C LEU A 959 -67.47 59.64 9.08
N LYS A 960 -67.68 59.22 7.83
CA LYS A 960 -68.97 58.77 7.32
C LYS A 960 -68.81 57.45 6.59
N VAL A 961 -69.66 56.48 6.91
CA VAL A 961 -69.63 55.15 6.30
C VAL A 961 -70.99 54.85 5.66
N ALA A 962 -70.99 54.36 4.42
CA ALA A 962 -72.17 53.87 3.73
C ALA A 962 -72.21 52.34 3.78
N LEU A 963 -73.39 51.76 4.03
CA LEU A 963 -73.60 50.31 3.91
C LEU A 963 -74.11 49.99 2.51
N LEU A 964 -73.43 49.05 1.85
CA LEU A 964 -73.69 48.65 0.48
C LEU A 964 -74.60 47.41 0.45
N LYS A 965 -75.46 47.29 -0.57
CA LYS A 965 -76.21 46.05 -0.85
C LYS A 965 -75.87 45.58 -2.26
N GLU A 966 -75.46 44.33 -2.37
CA GLU A 966 -75.32 43.67 -3.67
C GLU A 966 -76.68 43.19 -4.18
N LYS A 967 -76.97 43.52 -5.45
CA LYS A 967 -78.01 42.91 -6.26
C LYS A 967 -77.47 42.80 -7.70
N ASP A 968 -77.44 41.58 -8.24
CA ASP A 968 -77.08 41.31 -9.65
C ASP A 968 -75.77 41.96 -10.15
N GLY A 969 -74.71 41.95 -9.33
CA GLY A 969 -73.37 42.40 -9.73
C GLY A 969 -73.15 43.92 -9.75
N GLU A 970 -74.18 44.75 -9.50
CA GLU A 970 -74.04 46.20 -9.30
C GLU A 970 -74.28 46.62 -7.85
N THR A 971 -73.42 47.52 -7.35
CA THR A 971 -73.42 48.00 -5.97
C THR A 971 -74.27 49.26 -5.87
N THR A 972 -75.47 49.18 -5.29
CA THR A 972 -76.35 50.34 -5.10
C THR A 972 -76.52 50.71 -3.63
N GLN A 973 -76.53 52.02 -3.32
CA GLN A 973 -76.73 52.53 -1.96
C GLN A 973 -78.12 52.19 -1.42
N LYS A 974 -78.21 51.62 -0.22
CA LYS A 974 -79.46 51.54 0.54
C LYS A 974 -79.69 52.85 1.29
N GLY A 975 -80.43 53.78 0.70
CA GLY A 975 -80.73 55.10 1.30
C GLY A 975 -81.41 55.06 2.67
N PHE A 976 -82.16 53.99 3.00
CA PHE A 976 -82.88 53.88 4.28
C PHE A 976 -82.09 53.20 5.41
N LEU A 977 -81.03 52.42 5.09
CA LEU A 977 -80.18 51.73 6.10
C LEU A 977 -78.82 52.42 6.32
N SER A 978 -78.31 53.17 5.34
CA SER A 978 -77.10 53.99 5.52
C SER A 978 -77.33 55.15 6.52
N ARG A 979 -78.57 55.60 6.69
CA ARG A 979 -78.98 56.54 7.76
C ARG A 979 -78.96 55.90 9.16
N LEU A 980 -79.15 54.57 9.29
CA LEU A 980 -79.11 53.87 10.57
C LEU A 980 -77.67 53.53 11.01
N ALA A 981 -76.77 53.24 10.08
CA ALA A 981 -75.35 53.05 10.38
C ALA A 981 -74.71 54.33 10.95
N ASN A 982 -74.94 55.48 10.30
CA ASN A 982 -74.43 56.78 10.78
C ASN A 982 -75.23 57.37 11.96
N LEU A 983 -76.31 56.72 12.42
CA LEU A 983 -77.01 57.10 13.66
C LEU A 983 -76.31 56.51 14.91
N VAL A 984 -75.57 55.41 14.73
CA VAL A 984 -74.84 54.68 15.79
C VAL A 984 -73.35 54.98 15.75
N LEU A 985 -72.80 55.26 14.57
CA LEU A 985 -71.41 55.66 14.37
C LEU A 985 -71.20 57.12 14.74
N ARG A 986 -70.08 57.43 15.41
CA ARG A 986 -69.70 58.80 15.74
C ARG A 986 -68.94 59.43 14.58
N ASP A 987 -69.25 60.68 14.26
CA ASP A 987 -68.58 61.43 13.20
C ASP A 987 -67.14 61.86 13.59
N ASN A 988 -66.85 61.99 14.90
CA ASN A 988 -65.56 62.43 15.42
C ASN A 988 -65.18 61.69 16.72
N ASN A 989 -63.88 61.50 16.94
CA ASN A 989 -63.29 61.12 18.22
C ASN A 989 -62.09 62.04 18.51
N PRO A 990 -62.13 62.90 19.54
CA PRO A 990 -63.20 63.10 20.53
C PRO A 990 -64.50 63.64 19.91
N ALA A 991 -65.65 63.41 20.57
CA ALA A 991 -66.98 63.70 20.02
C ALA A 991 -67.23 65.19 19.72
N HIS A 992 -66.61 66.09 20.51
CA HIS A 992 -66.67 67.54 20.31
C HIS A 992 -65.23 68.11 20.29
N PRO A 993 -64.51 68.00 19.16
CA PRO A 993 -63.09 68.36 19.10
C PRO A 993 -62.80 69.85 19.36
N GLU A 994 -63.81 70.72 19.30
CA GLU A 994 -63.71 72.16 19.59
C GLU A 994 -63.80 72.50 21.08
N ARG A 995 -64.21 71.54 21.95
CA ARG A 995 -64.33 71.77 23.40
C ARG A 995 -63.12 71.19 24.14
N LYS A 996 -62.49 72.00 25.02
CA LYS A 996 -61.30 71.60 25.79
C LYS A 996 -61.55 70.45 26.78
N ASP A 997 -62.80 70.20 27.18
CA ASP A 997 -63.21 69.12 28.10
C ASP A 997 -63.58 67.81 27.37
N SER A 998 -63.63 67.79 26.03
CA SER A 998 -63.97 66.59 25.25
C SER A 998 -62.84 65.58 25.27
N LYS A 999 -63.00 64.50 26.05
CA LYS A 999 -62.00 63.44 26.19
C LYS A 999 -61.99 62.50 24.99
N LEU A 1000 -60.79 62.13 24.55
CA LEU A 1000 -60.59 61.07 23.56
C LEU A 1000 -61.16 59.75 24.10
N ARG A 1001 -61.98 59.08 23.30
CA ARG A 1001 -62.39 57.70 23.61
C ARG A 1001 -61.20 56.80 23.34
N LYS A 1002 -60.68 56.22 24.42
CA LYS A 1002 -59.64 55.19 24.39
C LYS A 1002 -60.30 53.82 24.47
N VAL A 1003 -59.73 52.85 23.76
CA VAL A 1003 -60.21 51.48 23.77
C VAL A 1003 -59.15 50.58 24.41
N ASP A 1004 -59.58 49.69 25.29
CA ASP A 1004 -58.74 48.69 25.95
C ASP A 1004 -59.52 47.37 26.01
N MET A 1005 -59.03 46.34 25.33
CA MET A 1005 -59.72 45.05 25.25
C MET A 1005 -58.77 43.87 25.11
N GLU A 1006 -59.19 42.72 25.65
CA GLU A 1006 -58.55 41.42 25.47
C GLU A 1006 -59.22 40.64 24.33
N ILE A 1007 -58.41 39.99 23.49
CA ILE A 1007 -58.81 39.22 22.31
C ILE A 1007 -58.13 37.85 22.38
N VAL A 1008 -58.92 36.80 22.16
CA VAL A 1008 -58.40 35.42 22.01
C VAL A 1008 -58.05 35.22 20.55
N ARG A 1009 -56.87 34.64 20.28
CA ARG A 1009 -56.41 34.36 18.93
C ARG A 1009 -57.21 33.21 18.32
N ASP A 1010 -57.58 33.35 17.05
CA ASP A 1010 -57.93 32.21 16.22
C ASP A 1010 -56.63 31.58 15.65
N PRO A 1011 -56.24 30.37 16.09
CA PRO A 1011 -54.97 29.75 15.72
C PRO A 1011 -54.93 29.29 14.25
N TYR A 1012 -56.04 29.30 13.52
CA TYR A 1012 -56.11 28.92 12.10
C TYR A 1012 -55.75 30.08 11.16
N HIS A 1013 -55.31 31.22 11.71
CA HIS A 1013 -54.98 32.42 10.95
C HIS A 1013 -53.57 32.94 11.25
N SER A 1014 -52.97 33.61 10.26
CA SER A 1014 -51.60 34.15 10.32
C SER A 1014 -51.42 35.21 11.41
N ALA A 1015 -50.17 35.45 11.81
CA ALA A 1015 -49.83 36.48 12.78
C ALA A 1015 -50.32 37.88 12.37
N PHE A 1016 -50.20 38.26 11.09
CA PHE A 1016 -50.75 39.53 10.58
C PHE A 1016 -52.26 39.59 10.70
N ASN A 1017 -52.97 38.48 10.41
CA ASN A 1017 -54.40 38.43 10.62
C ASN A 1017 -54.76 38.50 12.10
N TYR A 1018 -53.92 37.97 13.00
CA TYR A 1018 -54.12 38.14 14.44
C TYR A 1018 -53.95 39.59 14.89
N LEU A 1019 -52.96 40.33 14.36
CA LEU A 1019 -52.86 41.78 14.57
C LEU A 1019 -54.15 42.48 14.10
N TRP A 1020 -54.68 42.09 12.94
CA TRP A 1020 -55.95 42.60 12.43
C TRP A 1020 -57.16 42.19 13.28
N GLN A 1021 -57.20 40.96 13.80
CA GLN A 1021 -58.24 40.48 14.72
C GLN A 1021 -58.26 41.27 16.02
N MET A 1022 -57.11 41.80 16.46
CA MET A 1022 -57.03 42.70 17.60
C MET A 1022 -57.43 44.14 17.24
N LEU A 1023 -56.94 44.67 16.12
CA LEU A 1023 -57.21 46.05 15.68
C LEU A 1023 -58.67 46.27 15.30
N ARG A 1024 -59.28 45.36 14.53
CA ARG A 1024 -60.64 45.51 13.98
C ARG A 1024 -61.71 45.81 15.06
N PRO A 1025 -61.89 44.99 16.11
CA PRO A 1025 -62.91 45.26 17.12
C PRO A 1025 -62.61 46.54 17.90
N ALA A 1026 -61.33 46.87 18.13
CA ALA A 1026 -60.93 48.09 18.80
C ALA A 1026 -61.26 49.35 17.97
N LEU A 1027 -61.05 49.30 16.66
CA LEU A 1027 -61.44 50.36 15.72
C LEU A 1027 -62.98 50.52 15.70
N VAL A 1028 -63.72 49.42 15.61
CA VAL A 1028 -65.20 49.43 15.61
C VAL A 1028 -65.76 49.98 16.93
N GLU A 1029 -65.14 49.67 18.07
CA GLU A 1029 -65.51 50.22 19.37
C GLU A 1029 -65.18 51.72 19.51
N SER A 1030 -64.08 52.17 18.89
CA SER A 1030 -63.70 53.59 18.85
C SER A 1030 -64.72 54.44 18.09
N VAL A 1031 -65.39 53.87 17.08
CA VAL A 1031 -66.42 54.55 16.28
C VAL A 1031 -67.83 54.45 16.87
N GLY A 1032 -68.02 53.74 17.99
CA GLY A 1032 -69.24 53.79 18.78
C GLY A 1032 -70.00 52.47 18.97
N VAL A 1033 -69.56 51.36 18.37
CA VAL A 1033 -70.25 50.06 18.47
C VAL A 1033 -69.50 49.15 19.45
N SER A 1034 -70.09 48.87 20.61
CA SER A 1034 -69.44 48.10 21.68
C SER A 1034 -69.13 46.66 21.29
N LYS A 1035 -68.07 46.06 21.84
CA LYS A 1035 -67.74 44.64 21.60
C LYS A 1035 -68.92 43.68 21.86
N LYS A 1036 -69.74 43.96 22.87
CA LYS A 1036 -70.95 43.16 23.18
C LYS A 1036 -71.98 43.20 22.04
N GLU A 1037 -72.18 44.36 21.42
CA GLU A 1037 -73.07 44.51 20.26
C GLU A 1037 -72.48 43.84 19.02
N GLN A 1038 -71.16 43.89 18.84
CA GLN A 1038 -70.44 43.18 17.78
C GLN A 1038 -70.61 41.65 17.91
N ASP A 1039 -70.38 41.09 19.10
CA ASP A 1039 -70.52 39.66 19.40
C ASP A 1039 -71.98 39.19 19.28
N ALA A 1040 -72.94 40.02 19.70
CA ALA A 1040 -74.37 39.75 19.53
C ALA A 1040 -74.78 39.72 18.05
N ALA A 1041 -74.31 40.68 17.24
CA ALA A 1041 -74.55 40.69 15.79
C ALA A 1041 -73.96 39.45 15.09
N LEU A 1042 -72.77 39.01 15.50
CA LEU A 1042 -72.13 37.78 15.01
C LEU A 1042 -72.92 36.51 15.38
N LYS A 1043 -73.41 36.40 16.63
CA LYS A 1043 -74.25 35.27 17.08
C LYS A 1043 -75.60 35.20 16.37
N VAL A 1044 -76.24 36.35 16.14
CA VAL A 1044 -77.51 36.45 15.42
C VAL A 1044 -77.34 36.09 13.94
N ALA A 1045 -76.29 36.57 13.28
CA ALA A 1045 -75.95 36.18 11.90
C ALA A 1045 -75.69 34.66 11.77
N GLY A 1046 -74.97 34.05 12.73
CA GLY A 1046 -74.76 32.61 12.79
C GLY A 1046 -76.04 31.80 13.01
N PHE A 1047 -76.96 32.28 13.85
CA PHE A 1047 -78.26 31.67 14.09
C PHE A 1047 -79.16 31.69 12.83
N PHE A 1048 -79.23 32.81 12.10
CA PHE A 1048 -79.99 32.89 10.85
C PHE A 1048 -79.42 31.98 9.74
N THR A 1049 -78.10 31.72 9.76
CA THR A 1049 -77.46 30.80 8.81
C THR A 1049 -77.75 29.34 9.16
N LYS A 1050 -77.83 28.98 10.45
CA LYS A 1050 -78.28 27.66 10.93
C LYS A 1050 -79.77 27.42 10.69
N VAL A 1051 -80.62 28.43 10.89
CA VAL A 1051 -82.07 28.34 10.65
C VAL A 1051 -82.39 28.22 9.15
N LYS A 1052 -81.66 28.89 8.26
CA LYS A 1052 -81.78 28.67 6.80
C LYS A 1052 -81.43 27.24 6.36
N ARG A 1053 -80.49 26.57 7.04
CA ARG A 1053 -80.21 25.14 6.81
C ARG A 1053 -81.31 24.22 7.34
N PHE A 1054 -81.99 24.61 8.43
CA PHE A 1054 -83.09 23.83 9.03
C PHE A 1054 -84.38 23.83 8.19
N PHE A 1055 -84.58 24.85 7.34
CA PHE A 1055 -85.77 24.99 6.46
C PHE A 1055 -85.55 24.55 4.98
N GLY A 1056 -84.45 23.84 4.67
CA GLY A 1056 -84.37 23.06 3.43
C GLY A 1056 -84.47 23.84 2.10
N LEU A 1057 -83.85 25.02 1.99
CA LEU A 1057 -83.70 25.74 0.71
C LEU A 1057 -82.22 25.89 0.34
N ASP A 1058 -81.60 24.76 -0.04
CA ASP A 1058 -80.61 24.62 -1.12
C ASP A 1058 -80.00 23.21 -1.05
N LYS A 1059 -80.42 22.33 -1.97
CA LYS A 1059 -79.76 21.03 -2.18
C LYS A 1059 -78.51 21.23 -3.03
N LYS A 1060 -77.34 21.30 -2.39
CA LYS A 1060 -76.08 20.75 -2.93
C LYS A 1060 -75.31 20.08 -1.80
N LYS A 1061 -74.97 18.80 -2.04
CA LYS A 1061 -74.32 17.85 -1.12
C LYS A 1061 -73.08 18.47 -0.47
N ASP A 1062 -73.07 18.50 0.86
CA ASP A 1062 -71.87 18.62 1.67
C ASP A 1062 -71.80 17.38 2.58
N LYS A 1063 -70.76 16.56 2.42
CA LYS A 1063 -70.45 15.43 3.31
C LYS A 1063 -69.71 15.98 4.52
N ARG A 1064 -70.44 16.41 5.55
CA ARG A 1064 -69.91 16.64 6.90
C ARG A 1064 -71.01 16.37 7.91
N GLU A 1065 -71.04 15.15 8.45
CA GLU A 1065 -71.50 14.83 9.80
C GLU A 1065 -71.23 13.35 10.08
N GLU A 1066 -70.10 13.10 10.74
CA GLU A 1066 -69.88 12.04 11.74
C GLU A 1066 -68.43 12.19 12.18
N ILE A 1067 -68.23 12.60 13.43
CA ILE A 1067 -67.15 12.27 14.39
C ILE A 1067 -67.38 13.26 15.53
N ASP A 1068 -68.36 12.93 16.36
CA ASP A 1068 -68.31 13.30 17.77
C ASP A 1068 -69.00 12.18 18.55
N THR A 1069 -68.24 11.13 18.83
CA THR A 1069 -68.37 10.16 19.94
C THR A 1069 -67.33 9.07 19.73
N ASN A 1070 -66.13 9.26 20.27
CA ASN A 1070 -65.39 8.20 20.97
C ASN A 1070 -64.11 8.78 21.58
N ASN A 1071 -64.23 9.16 22.85
CA ASN A 1071 -63.12 9.10 23.80
C ASN A 1071 -62.62 7.66 23.88
N LYS A 1072 -61.39 7.40 23.42
CA LYS A 1072 -60.53 6.34 23.95
C LYS A 1072 -59.08 6.80 23.89
N GLU A 1073 -58.44 6.69 25.05
CA GLU A 1073 -57.02 6.93 25.32
C GLU A 1073 -56.12 6.27 24.27
N ILE A 1074 -55.17 7.04 23.74
CA ILE A 1074 -53.90 6.50 23.24
C ILE A 1074 -52.77 7.44 23.72
N GLU A 1075 -51.84 6.84 24.46
CA GLU A 1075 -50.59 7.38 25.01
C GLU A 1075 -49.62 7.97 23.97
N PRO A 1076 -48.60 8.74 24.41
CA PRO A 1076 -47.75 9.52 23.54
C PRO A 1076 -46.64 8.67 22.90
N LEU A 1077 -46.55 8.71 21.57
CA LEU A 1077 -45.33 8.34 20.86
C LEU A 1077 -44.42 9.57 20.78
N LYS A 1078 -43.29 9.43 21.48
CA LYS A 1078 -42.13 10.32 21.50
C LYS A 1078 -41.66 10.66 20.08
N GLU A 1079 -41.40 11.95 19.86
CA GLU A 1079 -40.25 12.42 19.06
C GLU A 1079 -39.30 13.17 19.98
#